data_AF-A0A6H9YCM1-F1
#
_entry.id   AF-A0A6H9YCM1-F1
#
_cell.length_a   1.000
_cell.length_b   1.000
_cell.length_c   1.000
_cell.angle_alpha   90.00
_cell.angle_beta   90.00
_cell.angle_gamma   90.00
#
_symmetry.space_group_name_H-M   'P 1'
#
loop_
_entity.id
_entity.type
_entity.pdbx_description
1 polymer ?
#
loop_
_entity_poly.entity_id
_entity_poly.type
_entity_poly.pdbx_seq_one_letter_code
_entity_poly.pdbx_strand_id
1 'polypeptide(L)'
;MNMAIAMNGLKGLAGRMTGKHGDGQTTLIMQTVRKLTDQESRKAPLIGHLPVEKQYAYTGGLLIVSLLLAAGFTIYGSIQLDNRAGYEARAGELKVLSQRLPLTAQQSVLGNADAFRKLAEGRAAFEKTLTGLMDGDDDVPATRGGAKDTLDKIRGQWDKSNPQVGQILAQQKSLVSLNENVKRINALSLDLQGVAEHLSNQLIEGGASAREVARANRLAILSQRLPKNANLMLTSDVIDPQVVLQLEKDTTLFRDTVQSLMEGTAGKSERGMQTLEALGGNMGDMVETVGSVLSNTQALLQSKQAAAGLFAASDVLMQDTNQLSQDYQSTGSLGYLLAAIFGLLAVGSLVMLGLVNINETKSRARKSEEENSRNQEAILRLMDELGELAEGNLTINASVTEDITGAVADSINYTVEELRSLVRGINNAALHMDQAASDAGRVSESLQQATKRQVNEIETTSAAVVQLAQSVQQVSGNAAESARVAEQSLAAAEKGQQAVSNAISSMNTLREQIQETSKRIKRLGESSQEIGEIVELISDITEQTNVLALNAAIQAASAGEAGRGFSVVAEEVQRLAERSADATKQIAAIVKTIQSDTQDTVAAMEISTQGVVEGARLSDAAGQTLAEIGDVSKQLAGLIADISSATQSQAESTALVAETMQDIKSISAQTSTGTQQTAESIGGMKQLAQDLKNSVSGFKLA
;
A
#
# COMPACT_ATOMS: atom_id res chain seq x y z
N MET A 1 -61.48 0.63 3.28
CA MET A 1 -62.69 1.45 3.12
C MET A 1 -63.46 0.93 1.92
N ASN A 2 -64.77 0.71 2.07
CA ASN A 2 -65.74 0.17 1.10
C ASN A 2 -65.71 -1.33 0.77
N MET A 3 -66.28 -2.15 1.67
CA MET A 3 -67.18 -3.25 1.29
C MET A 3 -68.01 -3.75 2.49
N ALA A 4 -68.72 -2.83 3.16
CA ALA A 4 -69.57 -3.12 4.33
C ALA A 4 -71.05 -2.77 4.09
N ILE A 5 -71.52 -2.84 2.84
CA ILE A 5 -72.93 -2.58 2.48
C ILE A 5 -73.35 -3.60 1.41
N ALA A 6 -73.81 -4.77 1.84
CA ALA A 6 -74.71 -5.65 1.06
C ALA A 6 -75.20 -6.88 1.85
N MET A 7 -75.31 -6.82 3.18
CA MET A 7 -75.66 -7.99 4.01
C MET A 7 -76.88 -7.76 4.91
N ASN A 8 -77.94 -7.12 4.39
CA ASN A 8 -79.18 -6.89 5.16
C ASN A 8 -80.50 -7.07 4.38
N GLY A 9 -80.50 -7.80 3.26
CA GLY A 9 -81.67 -7.93 2.37
C GLY A 9 -82.38 -9.28 2.32
N LEU A 10 -81.88 -10.36 2.95
CA LEU A 10 -82.29 -11.73 2.61
C LEU A 10 -82.95 -12.56 3.72
N LYS A 11 -83.57 -11.91 4.71
CA LYS A 11 -84.38 -12.60 5.75
C LYS A 11 -85.91 -12.43 5.61
N GLY A 12 -86.40 -12.02 4.45
CA GLY A 12 -87.79 -11.57 4.27
C GLY A 12 -88.69 -12.38 3.33
N LEU A 13 -88.35 -13.59 2.90
CA LEU A 13 -89.11 -14.30 1.84
C LEU A 13 -89.35 -15.81 2.07
N ALA A 14 -89.21 -16.32 3.29
CA ALA A 14 -89.51 -17.73 3.63
C ALA A 14 -90.94 -17.97 4.14
N GLY A 15 -91.91 -17.13 3.75
CA GLY A 15 -93.25 -17.15 4.34
C GLY A 15 -94.33 -16.71 3.37
N ARG A 16 -94.51 -17.42 2.26
CA ARG A 16 -95.75 -17.45 1.46
C ARG A 16 -95.57 -18.43 0.30
N MET A 17 -96.32 -19.52 0.34
CA MET A 17 -97.03 -20.16 -0.79
C MET A 17 -97.27 -21.65 -0.49
N THR A 18 -98.16 -21.90 0.47
CA THR A 18 -99.08 -23.04 0.39
C THR A 18 -100.37 -22.54 -0.23
N GLY A 19 -100.83 -23.16 -1.32
CA GLY A 19 -102.21 -23.02 -1.81
C GLY A 19 -102.41 -22.64 -3.28
N LYS A 20 -102.71 -23.66 -4.09
CA LYS A 20 -103.66 -23.69 -5.22
C LYS A 20 -103.97 -22.37 -5.96
N HIS A 21 -103.51 -22.26 -7.20
CA HIS A 21 -104.34 -21.87 -8.36
C HIS A 21 -103.66 -22.29 -9.68
N GLY A 22 -104.41 -23.00 -10.53
CA GLY A 22 -103.97 -23.53 -11.81
C GLY A 22 -104.10 -22.56 -12.98
N ASP A 23 -103.43 -22.94 -14.07
CA ASP A 23 -103.73 -22.68 -15.48
C ASP A 23 -103.38 -21.32 -16.13
N GLY A 24 -102.75 -20.38 -15.40
CA GLY A 24 -102.32 -19.09 -15.99
C GLY A 24 -100.82 -18.98 -16.37
N GLN A 25 -99.92 -19.67 -15.67
CA GLN A 25 -98.47 -19.46 -15.81
C GLN A 25 -97.80 -20.37 -16.84
N THR A 26 -98.35 -21.55 -17.11
CA THR A 26 -97.80 -22.50 -18.10
C THR A 26 -97.85 -21.93 -19.52
N THR A 27 -98.88 -21.15 -19.83
CA THR A 27 -99.07 -20.50 -21.14
C THR A 27 -98.11 -19.32 -21.34
N LEU A 28 -97.78 -18.58 -20.29
CA LEU A 28 -96.85 -17.44 -20.32
C LEU A 28 -95.39 -17.88 -20.43
N ILE A 29 -95.03 -19.02 -19.83
CA ILE A 29 -93.71 -19.63 -19.96
C ILE A 29 -93.54 -20.26 -21.35
N MET A 30 -94.56 -20.96 -21.89
CA MET A 30 -94.52 -21.44 -23.28
C MET A 30 -94.40 -20.31 -24.31
N GLN A 31 -95.05 -19.16 -24.08
CA GLN A 31 -94.97 -18.01 -24.99
C GLN A 31 -93.64 -17.24 -24.86
N THR A 32 -92.99 -17.30 -23.69
CA THR A 32 -91.66 -16.72 -23.46
C THR A 32 -90.56 -17.62 -24.03
N VAL A 33 -90.71 -18.95 -23.94
CA VAL A 33 -89.82 -19.93 -24.58
C VAL A 33 -89.95 -19.90 -26.11
N ARG A 34 -91.17 -19.64 -26.64
CA ARG A 34 -91.39 -19.40 -28.07
C ARG A 34 -90.81 -18.07 -28.57
N LYS A 35 -90.69 -17.06 -27.69
CA LYS A 35 -90.03 -15.77 -27.99
C LYS A 35 -88.50 -15.81 -27.88
N LEU A 36 -87.93 -16.76 -27.14
CA LEU A 36 -86.48 -17.00 -27.09
C LEU A 36 -85.98 -17.95 -28.19
N THR A 37 -86.88 -18.69 -28.84
CA THR A 37 -86.56 -19.59 -29.97
C THR A 37 -86.59 -18.88 -31.33
N ASP A 38 -87.06 -17.63 -31.39
CA ASP A 38 -87.03 -16.79 -32.59
C ASP A 38 -85.98 -15.66 -32.50
N GLN A 39 -85.02 -15.78 -31.58
CA GLN A 39 -83.87 -14.87 -31.57
C GLN A 39 -82.85 -15.37 -32.60
N GLU A 40 -82.84 -14.72 -33.76
CA GLU A 40 -81.89 -14.95 -34.85
C GLU A 40 -80.50 -15.24 -34.30
N SER A 41 -79.92 -16.33 -34.81
CA SER A 41 -78.54 -16.73 -34.63
C SER A 41 -77.63 -15.51 -34.65
N ARG A 42 -77.05 -15.13 -33.51
CA ARG A 42 -75.93 -14.19 -33.50
C ARG A 42 -74.76 -14.90 -34.18
N LYS A 43 -74.65 -14.66 -35.49
CA LYS A 43 -73.50 -15.04 -36.31
C LYS A 43 -72.24 -14.59 -35.58
N ALA A 44 -71.24 -15.47 -35.47
CA ALA A 44 -69.94 -15.10 -34.94
C ALA A 44 -69.47 -13.81 -35.62
N PRO A 45 -69.10 -12.76 -34.86
CA PRO A 45 -68.70 -11.49 -35.44
C PRO A 45 -67.55 -11.71 -36.42
N LEU A 46 -67.60 -11.04 -37.58
CA LEU A 46 -66.69 -11.15 -38.73
C LEU A 46 -66.72 -12.44 -39.57
N ILE A 47 -66.98 -13.65 -39.05
CA ILE A 47 -66.83 -14.90 -39.82
C ILE A 47 -68.11 -15.72 -40.04
N GLY A 48 -69.24 -15.33 -39.44
CA GLY A 48 -70.49 -16.12 -39.50
C GLY A 48 -71.21 -16.17 -40.86
N HIS A 49 -70.57 -15.72 -41.95
CA HIS A 49 -71.06 -15.80 -43.33
C HIS A 49 -70.38 -16.93 -44.13
N LEU A 50 -69.36 -17.59 -43.56
CA LEU A 50 -68.61 -18.68 -44.20
C LEU A 50 -69.19 -20.06 -43.84
N PRO A 51 -68.99 -21.11 -44.66
CA PRO A 51 -69.33 -22.50 -44.31
C PRO A 51 -68.64 -22.95 -43.01
N VAL A 52 -69.32 -23.79 -42.21
CA VAL A 52 -68.85 -24.22 -40.87
C VAL A 52 -67.47 -24.86 -40.91
N GLU A 53 -67.19 -25.72 -41.90
CA GLU A 53 -65.85 -26.32 -42.12
C GLU A 53 -64.76 -25.25 -42.29
N LYS A 54 -65.07 -24.14 -42.98
CA LYS A 54 -64.14 -23.02 -43.13
C LYS A 54 -64.01 -22.21 -41.84
N GLN A 55 -65.07 -22.08 -41.05
CA GLN A 55 -65.01 -21.41 -39.74
C GLN A 55 -64.10 -22.15 -38.75
N TYR A 56 -64.13 -23.49 -38.74
CA TYR A 56 -63.20 -24.32 -37.98
C TYR A 56 -61.77 -24.20 -38.50
N ALA A 57 -61.58 -24.26 -39.82
CA ALA A 57 -60.25 -24.12 -40.41
C ALA A 57 -59.62 -22.76 -40.09
N TYR A 58 -60.38 -21.67 -40.15
CA TYR A 58 -59.86 -20.33 -39.86
C TYR A 58 -59.66 -20.07 -38.38
N THR A 59 -60.57 -20.48 -37.48
CA THR A 59 -60.41 -20.25 -36.03
C THR A 59 -59.41 -21.21 -35.38
N GLY A 60 -59.40 -22.48 -35.79
CA GLY A 60 -58.37 -23.46 -35.42
C GLY A 60 -56.99 -23.09 -35.96
N GLY A 61 -56.93 -22.63 -37.22
CA GLY A 61 -55.71 -22.07 -37.80
C GLY A 61 -55.19 -20.85 -37.03
N LEU A 62 -56.07 -19.90 -36.69
CA LEU A 62 -55.73 -18.70 -35.91
C LEU A 62 -55.21 -19.06 -34.51
N LEU A 63 -55.83 -20.03 -33.84
CA LEU A 63 -55.38 -20.54 -32.54
C LEU A 63 -53.95 -21.08 -32.62
N ILE A 64 -53.69 -22.00 -33.56
CA ILE A 64 -52.37 -22.62 -33.72
C ILE A 64 -51.32 -21.55 -34.04
N VAL A 65 -51.63 -20.63 -34.96
CA VAL A 65 -50.73 -19.52 -35.30
C VAL A 65 -50.47 -18.62 -34.09
N SER A 66 -51.49 -18.28 -33.30
CA SER A 66 -51.33 -17.44 -32.11
C SER A 66 -50.50 -18.10 -31.00
N LEU A 67 -50.65 -19.42 -30.79
CA LEU A 67 -49.83 -20.19 -29.83
C LEU A 67 -48.39 -20.33 -30.29
N LEU A 68 -48.16 -20.60 -31.58
CA LEU A 68 -46.82 -20.66 -32.16
C LEU A 68 -46.12 -19.30 -32.09
N LEU A 69 -46.85 -18.20 -32.34
CA LEU A 69 -46.32 -16.85 -32.17
C LEU A 69 -46.03 -16.52 -30.70
N ALA A 70 -46.92 -16.86 -29.77
CA ALA A 70 -46.69 -16.64 -28.34
C ALA A 70 -45.46 -17.41 -27.83
N ALA A 71 -45.32 -18.70 -28.22
CA ALA A 71 -44.14 -19.50 -27.92
C ALA A 71 -42.88 -18.93 -28.58
N GLY A 72 -42.97 -18.55 -29.86
CA GLY A 72 -41.88 -17.93 -30.61
C GLY A 72 -41.40 -16.61 -29.99
N PHE A 73 -42.32 -15.73 -29.57
CA PHE A 73 -41.98 -14.48 -28.89
C PHE A 73 -41.46 -14.69 -27.46
N THR A 74 -41.88 -15.76 -26.78
CA THR A 74 -41.34 -16.14 -25.46
C THR A 74 -39.90 -16.66 -25.59
N ILE A 75 -39.64 -17.53 -26.57
CA ILE A 75 -38.28 -18.02 -26.89
C ILE A 75 -37.39 -16.85 -27.35
N TYR A 76 -37.89 -15.99 -28.24
CA TYR A 76 -37.20 -14.77 -28.66
C TYR A 76 -36.88 -13.85 -27.48
N GLY A 77 -37.83 -13.64 -26.56
CA GLY A 77 -37.63 -12.87 -25.34
C GLY A 77 -36.57 -13.47 -24.41
N SER A 78 -36.55 -14.80 -24.25
CA SER A 78 -35.55 -15.51 -23.45
C SER A 78 -34.13 -15.38 -24.04
N ILE A 79 -33.99 -15.59 -25.36
CA ILE A 79 -32.71 -15.41 -26.07
C ILE A 79 -32.24 -13.96 -25.98
N GLN A 80 -33.15 -12.99 -26.04
CA GLN A 80 -32.82 -11.58 -25.90
C GLN A 80 -32.34 -11.23 -24.48
N LEU A 81 -32.86 -11.92 -23.46
CA LEU A 81 -32.47 -11.73 -22.06
C LEU A 81 -31.06 -12.28 -21.76
N ASP A 82 -30.73 -13.48 -22.27
CA ASP A 82 -29.39 -14.07 -22.11
C ASP A 82 -28.32 -13.21 -22.79
N ASN A 83 -28.61 -12.75 -24.02
CA ASN A 83 -27.71 -11.85 -24.74
C ASN A 83 -27.50 -10.52 -23.98
N ARG A 84 -28.52 -10.00 -23.29
CA ARG A 84 -28.42 -8.76 -22.51
C ARG A 84 -27.39 -8.85 -21.39
N ALA A 85 -27.37 -9.96 -20.64
CA ALA A 85 -26.38 -10.18 -19.59
C ALA A 85 -24.95 -10.24 -20.16
N GLY A 86 -24.78 -10.88 -21.33
CA GLY A 86 -23.51 -10.92 -22.05
C GLY A 86 -23.04 -9.53 -22.51
N TYR A 87 -23.93 -8.73 -23.11
CA TYR A 87 -23.61 -7.36 -23.53
C TYR A 87 -23.21 -6.47 -22.35
N GLU A 88 -23.91 -6.58 -21.21
CA GLU A 88 -23.61 -5.81 -20.00
C GLU A 88 -22.25 -6.19 -19.40
N ALA A 89 -21.92 -7.48 -19.35
CA ALA A 89 -20.62 -7.94 -18.88
C ALA A 89 -19.46 -7.39 -19.73
N ARG A 90 -19.59 -7.42 -21.07
CA ARG A 90 -18.57 -6.90 -22.01
C ARG A 90 -18.45 -5.38 -21.94
N ALA A 91 -19.58 -4.65 -21.83
CA ALA A 91 -19.55 -3.20 -21.62
C ALA A 91 -18.88 -2.82 -20.29
N GLY A 92 -19.17 -3.57 -19.22
CA GLY A 92 -18.49 -3.44 -17.93
C GLY A 92 -16.98 -3.70 -18.02
N GLU A 93 -16.58 -4.73 -18.77
CA GLU A 93 -15.17 -5.05 -19.01
C GLU A 93 -14.45 -3.92 -19.77
N LEU A 94 -15.05 -3.38 -20.84
CA LEU A 94 -14.51 -2.22 -21.55
C LEU A 94 -14.35 -1.00 -20.63
N LYS A 95 -15.32 -0.76 -19.75
CA LYS A 95 -15.25 0.33 -18.77
C LYS A 95 -14.06 0.14 -17.81
N VAL A 96 -13.89 -1.04 -17.22
CA VAL A 96 -12.75 -1.33 -16.33
C VAL A 96 -11.41 -1.19 -17.07
N LEU A 97 -11.33 -1.72 -18.29
CA LEU A 97 -10.11 -1.64 -19.10
C LEU A 97 -9.80 -0.19 -19.49
N SER A 98 -10.81 0.63 -19.79
CA SER A 98 -10.63 2.06 -20.10
C SER A 98 -9.95 2.82 -18.95
N GLN A 99 -10.27 2.47 -17.70
CA GLN A 99 -9.64 3.06 -16.50
C GLN A 99 -8.26 2.47 -16.20
N ARG A 100 -8.04 1.18 -16.46
CA ARG A 100 -6.79 0.48 -16.12
C ARG A 100 -5.65 0.78 -17.09
N LEU A 101 -5.96 0.94 -18.37
CA LEU A 101 -4.97 1.21 -19.43
C LEU A 101 -4.11 2.46 -19.19
N PRO A 102 -4.66 3.65 -18.85
CA PRO A 102 -3.82 4.83 -18.57
C PRO A 102 -2.94 4.65 -17.33
N LEU A 103 -3.44 3.99 -16.28
CA LEU A 103 -2.66 3.74 -15.06
C LEU A 103 -1.49 2.79 -15.32
N THR A 104 -1.74 1.70 -16.05
CA THR A 104 -0.68 0.74 -16.44
C THR A 104 0.28 1.36 -17.45
N ALA A 105 -0.18 2.24 -18.32
CA ALA A 105 0.67 3.02 -19.21
C ALA A 105 1.62 3.94 -18.41
N GLN A 106 1.12 4.70 -17.44
CA GLN A 106 1.94 5.58 -16.59
C GLN A 106 3.03 4.80 -15.85
N GLN A 107 2.71 3.63 -15.27
CA GLN A 107 3.71 2.77 -14.64
C GLN A 107 4.72 2.17 -15.63
N SER A 108 4.28 1.84 -16.85
CA SER A 108 5.16 1.34 -17.91
C SER A 108 6.17 2.40 -18.34
N VAL A 109 5.75 3.67 -18.43
CA VAL A 109 6.65 4.81 -18.74
C VAL A 109 7.75 4.99 -17.70
N LEU A 110 7.51 4.60 -16.45
CA LEU A 110 8.53 4.58 -15.39
C LEU A 110 9.54 3.41 -15.51
N GLY A 111 9.36 2.54 -16.50
CA GLY A 111 10.22 1.37 -16.74
C GLY A 111 9.84 0.12 -15.95
N ASN A 112 8.60 0.02 -15.44
CA ASN A 112 8.14 -1.17 -14.73
C ASN A 112 7.80 -2.31 -15.72
N ALA A 113 8.61 -3.37 -15.73
CA ALA A 113 8.46 -4.52 -16.63
C ALA A 113 7.11 -5.25 -16.49
N ASP A 114 6.57 -5.38 -15.27
CA ASP A 114 5.26 -6.00 -15.05
C ASP A 114 4.12 -5.13 -15.56
N ALA A 115 4.26 -3.80 -15.48
CA ALA A 115 3.28 -2.88 -16.03
C ALA A 115 3.17 -3.00 -17.55
N PHE A 116 4.29 -3.22 -18.27
CA PHE A 116 4.28 -3.46 -19.72
C PHE A 116 3.46 -4.70 -20.09
N ARG A 117 3.62 -5.80 -19.34
CA ARG A 117 2.83 -7.02 -19.55
C ARG A 117 1.33 -6.74 -19.36
N LYS A 118 0.96 -6.07 -18.26
CA LYS A 118 -0.44 -5.71 -17.97
C LYS A 118 -1.02 -4.74 -19.00
N LEU A 119 -0.20 -3.83 -19.54
CA LEU A 119 -0.59 -2.90 -20.60
C LEU A 119 -0.86 -3.63 -21.92
N ALA A 120 0.00 -4.59 -22.30
CA ALA A 120 -0.19 -5.42 -23.48
C ALA A 120 -1.44 -6.32 -23.37
N GLU A 121 -1.63 -6.96 -22.21
CA GLU A 121 -2.82 -7.75 -21.91
C GLU A 121 -4.08 -6.90 -21.94
N GLY A 122 -4.05 -5.72 -21.31
CA GLY A 122 -5.16 -4.77 -21.33
C GLY A 122 -5.51 -4.30 -22.73
N ARG A 123 -4.50 -4.01 -23.57
CA ARG A 123 -4.69 -3.62 -24.98
C ARG A 123 -5.38 -4.72 -25.78
N ALA A 124 -4.89 -5.96 -25.65
CA ALA A 124 -5.43 -7.10 -26.36
C ALA A 124 -6.86 -7.43 -25.91
N ALA A 125 -7.12 -7.38 -24.59
CA ALA A 125 -8.44 -7.57 -24.02
C ALA A 125 -9.42 -6.49 -24.51
N PHE A 126 -9.02 -5.21 -24.51
CA PHE A 126 -9.88 -4.12 -24.98
C PHE A 126 -10.25 -4.29 -26.45
N GLU A 127 -9.27 -4.56 -27.32
CA GLU A 127 -9.51 -4.80 -28.75
C GLU A 127 -10.42 -6.02 -28.97
N LYS A 128 -10.17 -7.12 -28.25
CA LYS A 128 -10.97 -8.35 -28.35
C LYS A 128 -12.42 -8.11 -27.93
N THR A 129 -12.64 -7.52 -26.77
CA THR A 129 -13.98 -7.24 -26.23
C THR A 129 -14.73 -6.25 -27.12
N LEU A 130 -14.06 -5.23 -27.63
CA LEU A 130 -14.66 -4.26 -28.55
C LEU A 130 -15.06 -4.91 -29.88
N THR A 131 -14.17 -5.71 -30.47
CA THR A 131 -14.45 -6.41 -31.74
C THR A 131 -15.56 -7.45 -31.56
N GLY A 132 -15.57 -8.19 -30.44
CA GLY A 132 -16.64 -9.13 -30.11
C GLY A 132 -18.01 -8.46 -30.01
N LEU A 133 -18.09 -7.25 -29.47
CA LEU A 133 -19.33 -6.47 -29.47
C LEU A 133 -19.72 -5.96 -30.87
N MET A 134 -18.74 -5.60 -31.72
CA MET A 134 -19.01 -5.05 -33.05
C MET A 134 -19.44 -6.11 -34.07
N ASP A 135 -18.71 -7.22 -34.10
CA ASP A 135 -18.84 -8.27 -35.11
C ASP A 135 -19.60 -9.51 -34.59
N GLY A 136 -19.76 -9.62 -33.27
CA GLY A 136 -20.27 -10.79 -32.57
C GLY A 136 -19.15 -11.75 -32.18
N ASP A 137 -19.33 -12.43 -31.05
CA ASP A 137 -18.48 -13.53 -30.59
C ASP A 137 -19.31 -14.78 -30.25
N ASP A 138 -18.69 -15.80 -29.65
CA ASP A 138 -19.34 -17.07 -29.30
C ASP A 138 -20.44 -16.89 -28.23
N ASP A 139 -20.40 -15.81 -27.45
CA ASP A 139 -21.30 -15.55 -26.32
C ASP A 139 -22.41 -14.56 -26.67
N VAL A 140 -22.11 -13.54 -27.49
CA VAL A 140 -23.06 -12.48 -27.88
C VAL A 140 -23.02 -12.18 -29.38
N PRO A 141 -24.18 -12.01 -30.04
CA PRO A 141 -24.24 -11.54 -31.42
C PRO A 141 -23.67 -10.11 -31.59
N ALA A 142 -23.46 -9.69 -32.84
CA ALA A 142 -23.09 -8.32 -33.17
C ALA A 142 -24.13 -7.31 -32.65
N THR A 143 -23.66 -6.22 -32.04
CA THR A 143 -24.51 -5.15 -31.52
C THR A 143 -25.31 -4.45 -32.62
N ARG A 144 -26.59 -4.23 -32.34
CA ARG A 144 -27.57 -3.57 -33.24
C ARG A 144 -28.37 -2.50 -32.50
N GLY A 145 -29.04 -1.63 -33.25
CA GLY A 145 -29.92 -0.59 -32.68
C GLY A 145 -29.14 0.57 -32.06
N GLY A 146 -29.73 1.25 -31.06
CA GLY A 146 -29.17 2.48 -30.47
C GLY A 146 -27.79 2.31 -29.82
N ALA A 147 -27.45 1.11 -29.34
CA ALA A 147 -26.13 0.81 -28.78
C ALA A 147 -25.01 0.79 -29.84
N LYS A 148 -25.34 0.63 -31.14
CA LYS A 148 -24.34 0.59 -32.22
C LYS A 148 -23.64 1.93 -32.41
N ASP A 149 -24.39 3.03 -32.36
CA ASP A 149 -23.82 4.38 -32.51
C ASP A 149 -22.83 4.71 -31.39
N THR A 150 -23.14 4.29 -30.16
CA THR A 150 -22.24 4.43 -29.01
C THR A 150 -21.00 3.53 -29.15
N LEU A 151 -21.17 2.31 -29.65
CA LEU A 151 -20.06 1.39 -29.92
C LEU A 151 -19.11 1.91 -31.01
N ASP A 152 -19.64 2.50 -32.08
CA ASP A 152 -18.85 3.09 -33.16
C ASP A 152 -18.05 4.32 -32.67
N LYS A 153 -18.59 5.10 -31.71
CA LYS A 153 -17.83 6.18 -31.04
C LYS A 153 -16.67 5.62 -30.22
N ILE A 154 -16.91 4.58 -29.42
CA ILE A 154 -15.85 3.90 -28.64
C ILE A 154 -14.77 3.39 -29.57
N ARG A 155 -15.15 2.78 -30.71
CA ARG A 155 -14.20 2.35 -31.74
C ARG A 155 -13.36 3.50 -32.28
N GLY A 156 -14.00 4.61 -32.65
CA GLY A 156 -13.29 5.78 -33.15
C GLY A 156 -12.31 6.41 -32.14
N GLN A 157 -12.63 6.35 -30.84
CA GLN A 157 -11.68 6.77 -29.78
C GLN A 157 -10.56 5.76 -29.59
N TRP A 158 -10.90 4.47 -29.56
CA TRP A 158 -9.92 3.40 -29.40
C TRP A 158 -8.92 3.37 -30.55
N ASP A 159 -9.34 3.57 -31.80
CA ASP A 159 -8.44 3.62 -32.95
C ASP A 159 -7.41 4.76 -32.87
N LYS A 160 -7.69 5.82 -32.09
CA LYS A 160 -6.74 6.91 -31.81
C LYS A 160 -5.81 6.59 -30.63
N SER A 161 -6.32 5.91 -29.60
CA SER A 161 -5.56 5.59 -28.38
C SER A 161 -4.70 4.34 -28.51
N ASN A 162 -5.14 3.33 -29.28
CA ASN A 162 -4.47 2.06 -29.48
C ASN A 162 -3.03 2.21 -30.05
N PRO A 163 -2.77 3.10 -31.03
CA PRO A 163 -1.40 3.41 -31.46
C PRO A 163 -0.51 3.97 -30.35
N GLN A 164 -1.05 4.77 -29.43
CA GLN A 164 -0.30 5.31 -28.28
C GLN A 164 0.12 4.19 -27.32
N VAL A 165 -0.77 3.23 -27.07
CA VAL A 165 -0.41 2.03 -26.29
C VAL A 165 0.70 1.25 -26.99
N GLY A 166 0.58 1.05 -28.30
CA GLY A 166 1.61 0.41 -29.12
C GLY A 166 2.96 1.12 -29.06
N GLN A 167 2.96 2.44 -29.08
CA GLN A 167 4.17 3.26 -28.98
C GLN A 167 4.88 3.07 -27.63
N ILE A 168 4.14 3.05 -26.51
CA ILE A 168 4.72 2.79 -25.18
C ILE A 168 5.32 1.38 -25.16
N LEU A 169 4.56 0.36 -25.58
CA LEU A 169 5.02 -1.03 -25.60
C LEU A 169 6.28 -1.22 -26.46
N ALA A 170 6.39 -0.51 -27.59
CA ALA A 170 7.58 -0.57 -28.45
C ALA A 170 8.85 -0.05 -27.75
N GLN A 171 8.71 0.84 -26.76
CA GLN A 171 9.83 1.41 -26.01
C GLN A 171 10.18 0.62 -24.74
N GLN A 172 9.59 -0.56 -24.51
CA GLN A 172 9.80 -1.37 -23.30
C GLN A 172 11.28 -1.55 -22.96
N LYS A 173 12.09 -1.99 -23.92
CA LYS A 173 13.52 -2.24 -23.69
C LYS A 173 14.26 -0.99 -23.24
N SER A 174 13.99 0.14 -23.90
CA SER A 174 14.62 1.43 -23.59
C SER A 174 14.21 1.97 -22.22
N LEU A 175 12.93 1.86 -21.86
CA LEU A 175 12.42 2.37 -20.58
C LEU A 175 12.83 1.52 -19.39
N VAL A 176 12.81 0.19 -19.54
CA VAL A 176 13.33 -0.73 -18.51
C VAL A 176 14.83 -0.50 -18.33
N SER A 177 15.60 -0.41 -19.43
CA SER A 177 17.02 -0.10 -19.36
C SER A 177 17.29 1.26 -18.71
N LEU A 178 16.50 2.29 -19.02
CA LEU A 178 16.62 3.60 -18.40
C LEU A 178 16.39 3.52 -16.88
N ASN A 179 15.34 2.82 -16.43
CA ASN A 179 15.07 2.63 -15.00
C ASN A 179 16.23 1.93 -14.27
N GLU A 180 16.74 0.83 -14.85
CA GLU A 180 17.89 0.10 -14.28
C GLU A 180 19.16 0.96 -14.26
N ASN A 181 19.42 1.76 -15.29
CA ASN A 181 20.54 2.68 -15.31
C ASN A 181 20.39 3.80 -14.27
N VAL A 182 19.19 4.31 -14.02
CA VAL A 182 18.97 5.28 -12.92
C VAL A 182 19.22 4.64 -11.55
N LYS A 183 18.81 3.39 -11.32
CA LYS A 183 19.17 2.64 -10.09
C LYS A 183 20.68 2.48 -9.94
N ARG A 184 21.38 2.16 -11.03
CA ARG A 184 22.85 2.02 -11.03
C ARG A 184 23.55 3.36 -10.77
N ILE A 185 23.04 4.47 -11.31
CA ILE A 185 23.51 5.84 -10.97
C ILE A 185 23.35 6.11 -9.47
N ASN A 186 22.21 5.76 -8.86
CA ASN A 186 21.98 5.94 -7.43
C ASN A 186 22.99 5.13 -6.58
N ALA A 187 23.28 3.89 -6.97
CA ALA A 187 24.28 3.06 -6.30
C ALA A 187 25.70 3.64 -6.44
N LEU A 188 26.13 3.96 -7.66
CA LEU A 188 27.45 4.52 -7.93
C LEU A 188 27.66 5.90 -7.26
N SER A 189 26.59 6.67 -7.08
CA SER A 189 26.64 7.96 -6.36
C SER A 189 27.07 7.79 -4.91
N LEU A 190 26.57 6.77 -4.20
CA LEU A 190 26.90 6.52 -2.79
C LEU A 190 28.40 6.22 -2.65
N ASP A 191 28.91 5.35 -3.52
CA ASP A 191 30.33 4.98 -3.54
C ASP A 191 31.21 6.18 -3.91
N LEU A 192 30.83 6.95 -4.94
CA LEU A 192 31.56 8.15 -5.36
C LEU A 192 31.59 9.23 -4.29
N GLN A 193 30.52 9.38 -3.49
CA GLN A 193 30.49 10.34 -2.39
C GLN A 193 31.52 9.97 -1.32
N GLY A 194 31.52 8.71 -0.85
CA GLY A 194 32.48 8.27 0.17
C GLY A 194 33.93 8.39 -0.29
N VAL A 195 34.22 8.03 -1.55
CA VAL A 195 35.57 8.15 -2.12
C VAL A 195 35.98 9.62 -2.30
N ALA A 196 35.07 10.50 -2.70
CA ALA A 196 35.36 11.93 -2.86
C ALA A 196 35.61 12.64 -1.51
N GLU A 197 34.87 12.29 -0.46
CA GLU A 197 35.07 12.81 0.89
C GLU A 197 36.41 12.35 1.48
N HIS A 198 36.73 11.05 1.31
CA HIS A 198 38.02 10.50 1.73
C HIS A 198 39.19 11.18 1.01
N LEU A 199 39.09 11.41 -0.31
CA LEU A 199 40.09 12.14 -1.08
C LEU A 199 40.27 13.58 -0.59
N SER A 200 39.17 14.26 -0.23
CA SER A 200 39.23 15.63 0.32
C SER A 200 40.03 15.68 1.62
N ASN A 201 39.79 14.74 2.54
CA ASN A 201 40.53 14.65 3.80
C ASN A 201 42.02 14.36 3.58
N GLN A 202 42.35 13.42 2.67
CA GLN A 202 43.73 13.12 2.33
C GLN A 202 44.47 14.32 1.71
N LEU A 203 43.78 15.13 0.89
CA LEU A 203 44.35 16.34 0.31
C LEU A 203 44.64 17.41 1.38
N ILE A 204 43.78 17.52 2.40
CA ILE A 204 43.99 18.43 3.54
C ILE A 204 45.20 17.98 4.36
N GLU A 205 45.28 16.69 4.71
CA GLU A 205 46.39 16.12 5.47
C GLU A 205 47.73 16.18 4.71
N GLY A 206 47.69 16.01 3.38
CA GLY A 206 48.85 16.07 2.50
C GLY A 206 49.35 17.48 2.18
N GLY A 207 48.74 18.54 2.74
CA GLY A 207 49.13 19.92 2.49
C GLY A 207 48.86 20.42 1.07
N ALA A 208 47.86 19.85 0.38
CA ALA A 208 47.50 20.24 -0.97
C ALA A 208 46.91 21.65 -1.04
N SER A 209 46.92 22.25 -2.23
CA SER A 209 46.43 23.62 -2.39
C SER A 209 44.92 23.73 -2.14
N ALA A 210 44.46 24.89 -1.66
CA ALA A 210 43.02 25.15 -1.47
C ALA A 210 42.20 24.94 -2.75
N ARG A 211 42.81 25.09 -3.94
CA ARG A 211 42.17 24.81 -5.23
C ARG A 211 41.92 23.31 -5.45
N GLU A 212 42.78 22.43 -4.96
CA GLU A 212 42.64 20.98 -5.11
C GLU A 212 41.62 20.42 -4.12
N VAL A 213 41.63 20.90 -2.89
CA VAL A 213 40.58 20.58 -1.90
C VAL A 213 39.20 21.03 -2.42
N ALA A 214 39.11 22.22 -3.03
CA ALA A 214 37.88 22.68 -3.65
C ALA A 214 37.41 21.80 -4.83
N ARG A 215 38.34 21.20 -5.60
CA ARG A 215 38.01 20.24 -6.67
C ARG A 215 37.46 18.94 -6.08
N ALA A 216 38.06 18.42 -5.01
CA ALA A 216 37.56 17.22 -4.31
C ALA A 216 36.15 17.44 -3.74
N ASN A 217 35.91 18.57 -3.05
CA ASN A 217 34.57 18.91 -2.55
C ASN A 217 33.55 19.08 -3.68
N ARG A 218 33.98 19.59 -4.85
CA ARG A 218 33.09 19.71 -6.03
C ARG A 218 32.66 18.34 -6.56
N LEU A 219 33.52 17.32 -6.47
CA LEU A 219 33.16 15.95 -6.86
C LEU A 219 32.05 15.39 -5.97
N ALA A 220 32.09 15.65 -4.65
CA ALA A 220 31.02 15.25 -3.73
C ALA A 220 29.68 15.93 -4.05
N ILE A 221 29.69 17.20 -4.47
CA ILE A 221 28.46 17.88 -4.90
C ILE A 221 27.93 17.30 -6.21
N LEU A 222 28.82 17.01 -7.17
CA LEU A 222 28.43 16.44 -8.44
C LEU A 222 27.92 15.01 -8.29
N SER A 223 28.49 14.22 -7.38
CA SER A 223 28.02 12.86 -7.09
C SER A 223 26.58 12.88 -6.58
N GLN A 224 26.17 13.90 -5.80
CA GLN A 224 24.78 14.06 -5.37
C GLN A 224 23.84 14.62 -6.45
N ARG A 225 24.34 15.47 -7.36
CA ARG A 225 23.50 16.15 -8.36
C ARG A 225 23.15 15.26 -9.56
N LEU A 226 24.06 14.39 -9.97
CA LEU A 226 23.85 13.39 -11.04
C LEU A 226 22.62 12.47 -10.79
N PRO A 227 22.52 11.74 -9.67
CA PRO A 227 21.35 10.90 -9.38
C PRO A 227 20.09 11.74 -9.23
N LYS A 228 20.17 12.93 -8.61
CA LYS A 228 19.01 13.83 -8.49
C LYS A 228 18.42 14.17 -9.86
N ASN A 229 19.24 14.60 -10.81
CA ASN A 229 18.80 14.95 -12.16
C ASN A 229 18.30 13.73 -12.94
N ALA A 230 18.95 12.57 -12.80
CA ALA A 230 18.51 11.33 -13.41
C ALA A 230 17.13 10.86 -12.89
N ASN A 231 16.89 10.98 -11.58
CA ASN A 231 15.59 10.64 -10.97
C ASN A 231 14.49 11.62 -11.41
N LEU A 232 14.78 12.92 -11.53
CA LEU A 232 13.83 13.94 -12.00
C LEU A 232 13.32 13.66 -13.42
N MET A 233 14.15 13.07 -14.28
CA MET A 233 13.73 12.68 -15.64
C MET A 233 12.64 11.58 -15.62
N LEU A 234 12.70 10.66 -14.65
CA LEU A 234 11.72 9.59 -14.51
C LEU A 234 10.42 10.10 -13.87
N THR A 235 10.52 10.84 -12.77
CA THR A 235 9.36 11.21 -11.94
C THR A 235 8.55 12.38 -12.47
N SER A 236 9.17 13.32 -13.20
CA SER A 236 8.45 14.49 -13.73
C SER A 236 7.54 14.11 -14.89
N ASP A 237 6.26 14.53 -14.86
CA ASP A 237 5.31 14.29 -15.95
C ASP A 237 5.77 14.86 -17.29
N VAL A 238 6.49 15.98 -17.25
CA VAL A 238 7.13 16.61 -18.41
C VAL A 238 8.64 16.63 -18.21
N ILE A 239 9.39 16.12 -19.18
CA ILE A 239 10.85 16.21 -19.14
C ILE A 239 11.25 17.66 -19.41
N ASP A 240 11.87 18.30 -18.42
CA ASP A 240 12.49 19.61 -18.61
C ASP A 240 13.81 19.44 -19.39
N PRO A 241 13.94 20.02 -20.61
CA PRO A 241 15.18 19.95 -21.39
C PRO A 241 16.41 20.47 -20.63
N GLN A 242 16.22 21.36 -19.67
CA GLN A 242 17.31 21.86 -18.82
C GLN A 242 17.89 20.77 -17.92
N VAL A 243 17.07 19.83 -17.44
CA VAL A 243 17.54 18.72 -16.58
C VAL A 243 18.46 17.78 -17.37
N VAL A 244 18.11 17.50 -18.63
CA VAL A 244 18.91 16.66 -19.54
C VAL A 244 20.26 17.32 -19.83
N LEU A 245 20.24 18.61 -20.20
CA LEU A 245 21.45 19.39 -20.46
C LEU A 245 22.33 19.50 -19.21
N GLN A 246 21.72 19.68 -18.04
CA GLN A 246 22.44 19.77 -16.78
C GLN A 246 23.10 18.43 -16.42
N LEU A 247 22.43 17.30 -16.65
CA LEU A 247 22.98 15.96 -16.43
C LEU A 247 24.22 15.71 -17.30
N GLU A 248 24.17 16.08 -18.58
CA GLU A 248 25.32 15.98 -19.49
C GLU A 248 26.50 16.88 -19.05
N LYS A 249 26.19 18.12 -18.69
CA LYS A 249 27.18 19.10 -18.21
C LYS A 249 27.85 18.62 -16.91
N ASP A 250 27.07 18.08 -15.99
CA ASP A 250 27.55 17.58 -14.70
C ASP A 250 28.47 16.38 -14.87
N THR A 251 28.13 15.51 -15.80
CA THR A 251 28.92 14.32 -16.14
C THR A 251 30.27 14.71 -16.73
N THR A 252 30.28 15.70 -17.64
CA THR A 252 31.50 16.24 -18.23
C THR A 252 32.37 16.94 -17.19
N LEU A 253 31.75 17.77 -16.35
CA LEU A 253 32.45 18.48 -15.28
C LEU A 253 33.02 17.52 -14.23
N PHE A 254 32.33 16.43 -13.92
CA PHE A 254 32.83 15.37 -13.03
C PHE A 254 34.11 14.78 -13.62
N ARG A 255 34.08 14.39 -14.90
CA ARG A 255 35.23 13.85 -15.63
C ARG A 255 36.44 14.77 -15.61
N ASP A 256 36.24 16.01 -16.02
CA ASP A 256 37.31 16.99 -16.12
C ASP A 256 37.93 17.27 -14.75
N THR A 257 37.10 17.23 -13.69
CA THR A 257 37.56 17.41 -12.31
C THR A 257 38.42 16.25 -11.84
N VAL A 258 38.02 14.99 -12.10
CA VAL A 258 38.82 13.79 -11.77
C VAL A 258 40.16 13.83 -12.49
N GLN A 259 40.16 14.10 -13.80
CA GLN A 259 41.39 14.15 -14.60
C GLN A 259 42.33 15.27 -14.13
N SER A 260 41.78 16.44 -13.82
CA SER A 260 42.56 17.56 -13.24
C SER A 260 43.18 17.25 -11.87
N LEU A 261 42.60 16.29 -11.14
CA LEU A 261 43.06 15.84 -9.81
C LEU A 261 44.16 14.77 -9.95
N MET A 262 44.05 13.91 -10.97
CA MET A 262 45.09 12.96 -11.38
C MET A 262 46.37 13.66 -11.85
N GLU A 263 46.26 14.81 -12.52
CA GLU A 263 47.41 15.62 -12.92
C GLU A 263 48.00 16.46 -11.77
N GLY A 264 47.30 16.53 -10.63
CA GLY A 264 47.63 17.34 -9.47
C GLY A 264 48.48 16.65 -8.40
N THR A 265 48.45 17.20 -7.19
CA THR A 265 49.20 16.73 -6.02
C THR A 265 48.72 15.36 -5.55
N ALA A 266 47.42 15.07 -5.70
CA ALA A 266 46.83 13.76 -5.40
C ALA A 266 47.42 12.64 -6.26
N GLY A 267 47.65 12.87 -7.56
CA GLY A 267 48.26 11.89 -8.46
C GLY A 267 49.76 11.66 -8.28
N LYS A 268 50.43 12.49 -7.46
CA LYS A 268 51.86 12.31 -7.12
C LYS A 268 52.08 11.48 -5.86
N SER A 269 51.04 11.26 -5.07
CA SER A 269 51.06 10.44 -3.85
C SER A 269 50.55 9.04 -4.15
N GLU A 270 51.24 7.99 -3.70
CA GLU A 270 50.83 6.60 -3.91
C GLU A 270 49.41 6.33 -3.35
N ARG A 271 49.09 6.86 -2.17
CA ARG A 271 47.75 6.76 -1.56
C ARG A 271 46.70 7.55 -2.34
N GLY A 272 47.05 8.76 -2.79
CA GLY A 272 46.14 9.60 -3.57
C GLY A 272 45.86 9.01 -4.96
N MET A 273 46.87 8.39 -5.59
CA MET A 273 46.74 7.70 -6.87
C MET A 273 45.76 6.52 -6.77
N GLN A 274 45.85 5.70 -5.71
CA GLN A 274 44.91 4.59 -5.49
C GLN A 274 43.47 5.08 -5.32
N THR A 275 43.25 6.15 -4.54
CA THR A 275 41.93 6.74 -4.36
C THR A 275 41.40 7.35 -5.66
N LEU A 276 42.25 7.99 -6.46
CA LEU A 276 41.89 8.53 -7.77
C LEU A 276 41.60 7.45 -8.81
N GLU A 277 42.26 6.31 -8.75
CA GLU A 277 42.01 5.17 -9.63
C GLU A 277 40.65 4.52 -9.31
N ALA A 278 40.34 4.34 -8.01
CA ALA A 278 39.01 3.90 -7.57
C ALA A 278 37.92 4.90 -7.97
N LEU A 279 38.17 6.20 -7.77
CA LEU A 279 37.26 7.27 -8.19
C LEU A 279 37.08 7.28 -9.71
N GLY A 280 38.15 7.10 -10.48
CA GLY A 280 38.16 7.05 -11.94
C GLY A 280 37.40 5.85 -12.50
N GLY A 281 37.53 4.67 -11.89
CA GLY A 281 36.76 3.47 -12.24
C GLY A 281 35.26 3.68 -12.03
N ASN A 282 34.87 4.09 -10.82
CA ASN A 282 33.46 4.36 -10.49
C ASN A 282 32.87 5.50 -11.33
N MET A 283 33.69 6.49 -11.67
CA MET A 283 33.33 7.57 -12.57
C MET A 283 33.12 7.06 -14.01
N GLY A 284 33.98 6.17 -14.51
CA GLY A 284 33.85 5.57 -15.84
C GLY A 284 32.50 4.87 -15.99
N ASP A 285 32.17 4.04 -15.01
CA ASP A 285 30.87 3.37 -14.89
C ASP A 285 29.71 4.38 -14.81
N MET A 286 29.86 5.47 -14.06
CA MET A 286 28.85 6.54 -13.97
C MET A 286 28.63 7.23 -15.32
N VAL A 287 29.70 7.58 -16.04
CA VAL A 287 29.59 8.23 -17.36
C VAL A 287 28.92 7.31 -18.37
N GLU A 288 29.28 6.03 -18.40
CA GLU A 288 28.65 5.05 -19.28
C GLU A 288 27.16 4.89 -18.97
N THR A 289 26.82 4.81 -17.69
CA THR A 289 25.45 4.65 -17.21
C THR A 289 24.61 5.90 -17.52
N VAL A 290 25.14 7.10 -17.27
CA VAL A 290 24.47 8.37 -17.63
C VAL A 290 24.33 8.51 -19.14
N GLY A 291 25.35 8.14 -19.93
CA GLY A 291 25.26 8.12 -21.39
C GLY A 291 24.12 7.22 -21.88
N SER A 292 23.94 6.07 -21.23
CA SER A 292 22.84 5.14 -21.52
C SER A 292 21.47 5.74 -21.16
N VAL A 293 21.34 6.48 -20.05
CA VAL A 293 20.11 7.24 -19.72
C VAL A 293 19.82 8.29 -20.78
N LEU A 294 20.82 9.10 -21.14
CA LEU A 294 20.68 10.18 -22.12
C LEU A 294 20.25 9.63 -23.50
N SER A 295 20.81 8.49 -23.93
CA SER A 295 20.43 7.85 -25.20
C SER A 295 18.96 7.40 -25.26
N ASN A 296 18.35 7.10 -24.11
CA ASN A 296 16.96 6.65 -24.00
C ASN A 296 15.97 7.80 -23.71
N THR A 297 16.44 9.04 -23.61
CA THR A 297 15.59 10.22 -23.32
C THR A 297 14.48 10.41 -24.35
N GLN A 298 14.77 10.19 -25.63
CA GLN A 298 13.77 10.33 -26.69
C GLN A 298 12.65 9.29 -26.57
N ALA A 299 13.00 8.05 -26.20
CA ALA A 299 12.02 6.98 -25.94
C ALA A 299 11.13 7.33 -24.73
N LEU A 300 11.72 7.90 -23.68
CA LEU A 300 11.00 8.38 -22.50
C LEU A 300 10.04 9.53 -22.84
N LEU A 301 10.48 10.52 -23.62
CA LEU A 301 9.65 11.64 -24.03
C LEU A 301 8.43 11.18 -24.85
N GLN A 302 8.67 10.33 -25.85
CA GLN A 302 7.61 9.77 -26.69
C GLN A 302 6.60 8.97 -25.87
N SER A 303 7.09 8.18 -24.91
CA SER A 303 6.22 7.35 -24.06
C SER A 303 5.43 8.18 -23.05
N LYS A 304 6.02 9.24 -22.46
CA LYS A 304 5.30 10.21 -21.61
C LYS A 304 4.20 10.94 -22.38
N GLN A 305 4.48 11.39 -23.61
CA GLN A 305 3.48 12.01 -24.47
C GLN A 305 2.33 11.05 -24.83
N ALA A 306 2.66 9.81 -25.19
CA ALA A 306 1.67 8.78 -25.46
C ALA A 306 0.80 8.46 -24.24
N ALA A 307 1.41 8.35 -23.05
CA ALA A 307 0.68 8.09 -21.81
C ALA A 307 -0.25 9.26 -21.41
N ALA A 308 0.19 10.51 -21.59
CA ALA A 308 -0.64 11.69 -21.37
C ALA A 308 -1.83 11.74 -22.34
N GLY A 309 -1.61 11.40 -23.61
CA GLY A 309 -2.70 11.28 -24.60
C GLY A 309 -3.71 10.18 -24.25
N LEU A 310 -3.22 9.03 -23.77
CA LEU A 310 -4.04 7.93 -23.27
C LEU A 310 -4.89 8.34 -22.05
N PHE A 311 -4.30 9.09 -21.12
CA PHE A 311 -5.01 9.59 -19.94
C PHE A 311 -6.14 10.53 -20.36
N ALA A 312 -5.89 11.46 -21.29
CA ALA A 312 -6.92 12.35 -21.82
C ALA A 312 -8.05 11.61 -22.56
N ALA A 313 -7.72 10.54 -23.29
CA ALA A 313 -8.70 9.73 -24.00
C ALA A 313 -9.52 8.80 -23.09
N SER A 314 -8.96 8.43 -21.92
CA SER A 314 -9.60 7.54 -20.95
C SER A 314 -10.93 8.10 -20.43
N ASP A 315 -11.01 9.39 -20.13
CA ASP A 315 -12.24 10.01 -19.60
C ASP A 315 -13.40 9.91 -20.59
N VAL A 316 -13.10 10.14 -21.87
CA VAL A 316 -14.09 10.04 -22.96
C VAL A 316 -14.50 8.58 -23.17
N LEU A 317 -13.54 7.65 -23.20
CA LEU A 317 -13.81 6.22 -23.31
C LEU A 317 -14.64 5.70 -22.13
N MET A 318 -14.37 6.17 -20.90
CA MET A 318 -15.16 5.81 -19.72
C MET A 318 -16.59 6.32 -19.84
N GLN A 319 -16.79 7.56 -20.31
CA GLN A 319 -18.13 8.12 -20.50
C GLN A 319 -18.91 7.35 -21.58
N ASP A 320 -18.29 7.08 -22.73
CA ASP A 320 -18.93 6.35 -23.83
C ASP A 320 -19.21 4.89 -23.46
N THR A 321 -18.32 4.20 -22.74
CA THR A 321 -18.56 2.83 -22.25
C THR A 321 -19.66 2.78 -21.17
N ASN A 322 -19.78 3.83 -20.36
CA ASN A 322 -20.87 3.95 -19.40
C ASN A 322 -22.22 4.20 -20.10
N GLN A 323 -22.24 5.01 -21.16
CA GLN A 323 -23.42 5.18 -22.01
C GLN A 323 -23.78 3.87 -22.72
N LEU A 324 -22.79 3.13 -23.23
CA LEU A 324 -23.01 1.83 -23.87
C LEU A 324 -23.67 0.83 -22.91
N SER A 325 -23.23 0.80 -21.66
CA SER A 325 -23.86 -0.01 -20.61
C SER A 325 -25.33 0.37 -20.38
N GLN A 326 -25.65 1.67 -20.40
CA GLN A 326 -27.04 2.14 -20.26
C GLN A 326 -27.89 1.79 -21.49
N ASP A 327 -27.32 1.90 -22.69
CA ASP A 327 -28.00 1.56 -23.94
C ASP A 327 -28.38 0.06 -23.96
N TYR A 328 -27.49 -0.82 -23.50
CA TYR A 328 -27.79 -2.24 -23.31
C TYR A 328 -28.86 -2.53 -22.24
N GLN A 329 -28.90 -1.73 -21.16
CA GLN A 329 -29.93 -1.86 -20.12
C GLN A 329 -31.33 -1.42 -20.58
N SER A 330 -31.41 -0.49 -21.54
CA SER A 330 -32.69 0.03 -22.05
C SER A 330 -33.40 -0.89 -23.06
N THR A 331 -32.73 -1.97 -23.49
CA THR A 331 -33.24 -2.89 -24.50
C THR A 331 -33.99 -4.07 -23.86
N GLY A 332 -35.29 -4.24 -24.15
CA GLY A 332 -35.95 -5.56 -24.06
C GLY A 332 -37.19 -5.72 -23.17
N SER A 333 -38.30 -5.02 -23.47
CA SER A 333 -39.63 -5.35 -22.91
C SER A 333 -40.66 -5.82 -23.95
N LEU A 334 -40.35 -5.73 -25.25
CA LEU A 334 -41.32 -5.94 -26.33
C LEU A 334 -41.70 -7.42 -26.53
N GLY A 335 -40.76 -8.36 -26.34
CA GLY A 335 -40.98 -9.79 -26.57
C GLY A 335 -42.01 -10.40 -25.61
N TYR A 336 -41.91 -10.11 -24.33
CA TYR A 336 -42.89 -10.56 -23.32
C TYR A 336 -44.26 -9.87 -23.47
N LEU A 337 -44.28 -8.59 -23.89
CA LEU A 337 -45.52 -7.86 -24.13
C LEU A 337 -46.27 -8.42 -25.35
N LEU A 338 -45.55 -8.77 -26.43
CA LEU A 338 -46.11 -9.45 -27.60
C LEU A 338 -46.57 -10.88 -27.27
N ALA A 339 -45.79 -11.64 -26.48
CA ALA A 339 -46.20 -12.96 -26.01
C ALA A 339 -47.51 -12.92 -25.19
N ALA A 340 -47.67 -11.90 -24.34
CA ALA A 340 -48.91 -11.67 -23.60
C ALA A 340 -50.10 -11.31 -24.52
N ILE A 341 -49.90 -10.48 -25.54
CA ILE A 341 -50.93 -10.13 -26.53
C ILE A 341 -51.38 -11.36 -27.35
N PHE A 342 -50.42 -12.17 -27.83
CA PHE A 342 -50.75 -13.39 -28.58
C PHE A 342 -51.33 -14.50 -27.69
N GLY A 343 -50.93 -14.55 -26.42
CA GLY A 343 -51.59 -15.38 -25.40
C GLY A 343 -53.06 -15.00 -25.22
N LEU A 344 -53.38 -13.70 -25.15
CA LEU A 344 -54.76 -13.21 -25.10
C LEU A 344 -55.54 -13.48 -26.39
N LEU A 345 -54.91 -13.39 -27.57
CA LEU A 345 -55.52 -13.76 -28.85
C LEU A 345 -55.80 -15.28 -28.96
N ALA A 346 -54.94 -16.13 -28.37
CA ALA A 346 -55.18 -17.57 -28.30
C ALA A 346 -56.39 -17.87 -27.41
N VAL A 347 -56.53 -17.19 -26.27
CA VAL A 347 -57.72 -17.29 -25.40
C VAL A 347 -58.97 -16.79 -26.12
N GLY A 348 -58.90 -15.67 -26.85
CA GLY A 348 -60.01 -15.19 -27.68
C GLY A 348 -60.40 -16.16 -28.81
N SER A 349 -59.42 -16.84 -29.41
CA SER A 349 -59.63 -17.86 -30.44
C SER A 349 -60.24 -19.14 -29.88
N LEU A 350 -59.89 -19.53 -28.64
CA LEU A 350 -60.54 -20.62 -27.90
C LEU A 350 -62.03 -20.31 -27.64
N VAL A 351 -62.34 -19.08 -27.24
CA VAL A 351 -63.73 -18.63 -27.04
C VAL A 351 -64.51 -18.64 -28.37
N MET A 352 -63.89 -18.23 -29.47
CA MET A 352 -64.49 -18.30 -30.83
C MET A 352 -64.68 -19.73 -31.33
N LEU A 353 -63.73 -20.64 -31.09
CA LEU A 353 -63.89 -22.08 -31.36
C LEU A 353 -65.05 -22.67 -30.56
N GLY A 354 -65.22 -22.25 -29.30
CA GLY A 354 -66.37 -22.61 -28.47
C GLY A 354 -67.70 -22.13 -29.05
N LEU A 355 -67.76 -20.90 -29.58
CA LEU A 355 -68.96 -20.34 -30.22
C LEU A 355 -69.28 -20.98 -31.58
N VAL A 356 -68.27 -21.35 -32.38
CA VAL A 356 -68.45 -22.11 -33.64
C VAL A 356 -68.92 -23.53 -33.34
N ASN A 357 -68.41 -24.16 -32.28
CA ASN A 357 -68.84 -25.48 -31.81
C ASN A 357 -70.30 -25.49 -31.36
N ILE A 358 -70.74 -24.44 -30.65
CA ILE A 358 -72.13 -24.23 -30.23
C ILE A 358 -73.11 -24.06 -31.42
N ASN A 359 -72.60 -23.71 -32.61
CA ASN A 359 -73.41 -23.59 -33.83
C ASN A 359 -73.47 -24.89 -34.66
N GLU A 360 -72.54 -25.82 -34.49
CA GLU A 360 -72.57 -27.14 -35.17
C GLU A 360 -73.23 -28.23 -34.31
N THR A 361 -73.18 -28.09 -32.97
CA THR A 361 -73.85 -29.01 -32.04
C THR A 361 -75.37 -28.82 -31.93
N LYS A 362 -75.99 -27.97 -32.77
CA LYS A 362 -77.46 -27.82 -32.86
C LYS A 362 -78.13 -28.57 -34.01
N SER A 363 -77.38 -29.33 -34.84
CA SER A 363 -77.96 -30.21 -35.88
C SER A 363 -77.77 -31.72 -35.66
N ARG A 364 -77.28 -32.14 -34.48
CA ARG A 364 -77.31 -33.55 -34.03
C ARG A 364 -77.85 -33.71 -32.61
N ALA A 365 -78.87 -32.94 -32.25
CA ALA A 365 -79.64 -33.10 -31.01
C ALA A 365 -81.13 -33.37 -31.31
N ARG A 366 -81.41 -34.29 -32.26
CA ARG A 366 -82.78 -34.74 -32.58
C ARG A 366 -82.95 -36.27 -32.54
N LYS A 367 -82.12 -36.97 -31.78
CA LYS A 367 -82.27 -38.43 -31.62
C LYS A 367 -81.83 -39.01 -30.27
N SER A 368 -82.09 -38.29 -29.17
CA SER A 368 -82.23 -38.91 -27.84
C SER A 368 -83.15 -38.03 -26.99
N GLU A 369 -84.45 -38.11 -27.29
CA GLU A 369 -85.52 -37.44 -26.54
C GLU A 369 -86.14 -38.38 -25.49
N GLU A 370 -85.43 -39.47 -25.13
CA GLU A 370 -85.81 -40.38 -24.03
C GLU A 370 -84.72 -40.51 -22.93
N GLU A 371 -83.50 -39.99 -23.09
CA GLU A 371 -82.48 -39.99 -22.01
C GLU A 371 -82.45 -38.72 -21.14
N ASN A 372 -83.13 -37.65 -21.55
CA ASN A 372 -82.97 -36.31 -20.95
C ASN A 372 -83.57 -36.18 -19.53
N SER A 373 -84.54 -37.03 -19.14
CA SER A 373 -85.13 -36.96 -17.80
C SER A 373 -84.24 -37.58 -16.72
N ARG A 374 -83.34 -38.53 -17.06
CA ARG A 374 -82.35 -39.09 -16.12
C ARG A 374 -81.10 -38.21 -16.04
N ASN A 375 -80.68 -37.63 -17.16
CA ASN A 375 -79.54 -36.71 -17.22
C ASN A 375 -79.79 -35.37 -16.50
N GLN A 376 -81.00 -34.81 -16.53
CA GLN A 376 -81.31 -33.58 -15.79
C GLN A 376 -81.22 -33.78 -14.27
N GLU A 377 -81.65 -34.94 -13.76
CA GLU A 377 -81.54 -35.25 -12.32
C GLU A 377 -80.07 -35.50 -11.93
N ALA A 378 -79.31 -36.21 -12.77
CA ALA A 378 -77.89 -36.48 -12.54
C ALA A 378 -77.02 -35.21 -12.63
N ILE A 379 -77.30 -34.29 -13.56
CA ILE A 379 -76.62 -33.00 -13.67
C ILE A 379 -76.97 -32.08 -12.49
N LEU A 380 -78.21 -32.04 -12.02
CA LEU A 380 -78.58 -31.25 -10.85
C LEU A 380 -77.90 -31.77 -9.58
N ARG A 381 -77.78 -33.08 -9.40
CA ARG A 381 -76.99 -33.68 -8.30
C ARG A 381 -75.52 -33.34 -8.42
N LEU A 382 -74.92 -33.46 -9.60
CA LEU A 382 -73.53 -33.06 -9.82
C LEU A 382 -73.34 -31.55 -9.56
N MET A 383 -74.26 -30.68 -9.97
CA MET A 383 -74.17 -29.24 -9.69
C MET A 383 -74.30 -28.92 -8.18
N ASP A 384 -75.12 -29.68 -7.44
CA ASP A 384 -75.26 -29.55 -5.99
C ASP A 384 -74.00 -30.05 -5.27
N GLU A 385 -73.45 -31.21 -5.68
CA GLU A 385 -72.18 -31.76 -5.20
C GLU A 385 -71.00 -30.82 -5.51
N LEU A 386 -71.02 -30.11 -6.63
CA LEU A 386 -69.97 -29.13 -7.01
C LEU A 386 -70.16 -27.75 -6.39
N GLY A 387 -71.33 -27.46 -5.78
CA GLY A 387 -71.60 -26.19 -5.12
C GLY A 387 -70.59 -25.92 -4.00
N GLU A 388 -70.28 -26.94 -3.20
CA GLU A 388 -69.29 -26.82 -2.13
C GLU A 388 -67.84 -26.70 -2.66
N LEU A 389 -67.56 -27.26 -3.85
CA LEU A 389 -66.23 -27.15 -4.48
C LEU A 389 -65.94 -25.69 -4.87
N ALA A 390 -66.96 -24.97 -5.36
CA ALA A 390 -66.86 -23.55 -5.69
C ALA A 390 -66.60 -22.66 -4.46
N GLU A 391 -66.96 -23.13 -3.26
CA GLU A 391 -66.68 -22.47 -1.98
C GLU A 391 -65.30 -22.85 -1.40
N GLY A 392 -64.49 -23.63 -2.13
CA GLY A 392 -63.15 -24.07 -1.71
C GLY A 392 -63.15 -25.34 -0.86
N ASN A 393 -64.28 -26.05 -0.72
CA ASN A 393 -64.27 -27.34 -0.04
C ASN A 393 -63.67 -28.42 -0.96
N LEU A 394 -62.38 -28.72 -0.79
CA LEU A 394 -61.72 -29.80 -1.53
C LEU A 394 -61.86 -31.15 -0.81
N THR A 395 -62.62 -31.28 0.28
CA THR A 395 -62.79 -32.59 0.98
C THR A 395 -63.82 -33.50 0.33
N ILE A 396 -64.68 -32.92 -0.50
CA ILE A 396 -65.73 -33.63 -1.20
C ILE A 396 -65.21 -34.31 -2.47
N ASN A 397 -65.81 -35.43 -2.83
CA ASN A 397 -65.63 -36.07 -4.13
C ASN A 397 -67.01 -36.17 -4.78
N ALA A 398 -67.11 -35.86 -6.06
CA ALA A 398 -68.33 -36.07 -6.82
C ALA A 398 -68.59 -37.58 -6.95
N SER A 399 -69.85 -37.99 -6.76
CA SER A 399 -70.25 -39.39 -6.81
C SER A 399 -70.13 -39.93 -8.24
N VAL A 400 -69.25 -40.92 -8.46
CA VAL A 400 -69.07 -41.54 -9.79
C VAL A 400 -70.17 -42.57 -10.02
N THR A 401 -71.12 -42.23 -10.88
CA THR A 401 -72.25 -43.07 -11.30
C THR A 401 -72.03 -43.65 -12.71
N GLU A 402 -72.69 -44.76 -13.06
CA GLU A 402 -72.60 -45.38 -14.41
C GLU A 402 -73.31 -44.57 -15.53
N ASP A 403 -73.81 -43.37 -15.21
CA ASP A 403 -74.51 -42.50 -16.15
C ASP A 403 -73.57 -41.50 -16.85
N ILE A 404 -74.13 -40.68 -17.75
CA ILE A 404 -73.37 -39.75 -18.60
C ILE A 404 -72.56 -38.72 -17.79
N THR A 405 -72.96 -38.43 -16.56
CA THR A 405 -72.24 -37.54 -15.64
C THR A 405 -71.04 -38.20 -14.96
N GLY A 406 -70.93 -39.53 -14.96
CA GLY A 406 -69.82 -40.26 -14.33
C GLY A 406 -68.44 -39.87 -14.86
N ALA A 407 -68.28 -39.72 -16.18
CA ALA A 407 -67.01 -39.28 -16.78
C ALA A 407 -66.65 -37.82 -16.47
N VAL A 408 -67.65 -36.96 -16.25
CA VAL A 408 -67.48 -35.57 -15.84
C VAL A 408 -67.13 -35.50 -14.36
N ALA A 409 -67.81 -36.28 -13.51
CA ALA A 409 -67.49 -36.44 -12.09
C ALA A 409 -66.07 -36.95 -11.90
N ASP A 410 -65.62 -37.92 -12.70
CA ASP A 410 -64.25 -38.45 -12.68
C ASP A 410 -63.21 -37.39 -13.09
N SER A 411 -63.47 -36.63 -14.17
CA SER A 411 -62.59 -35.52 -14.59
C SER A 411 -62.52 -34.40 -13.56
N ILE A 412 -63.61 -34.13 -12.85
CA ILE A 412 -63.63 -33.15 -11.76
C ILE A 412 -62.90 -33.70 -10.54
N ASN A 413 -63.11 -34.96 -10.16
CA ASN A 413 -62.36 -35.59 -9.08
C ASN A 413 -60.85 -35.57 -9.36
N TYR A 414 -60.43 -35.81 -10.60
CA TYR A 414 -59.04 -35.64 -11.04
C TYR A 414 -58.56 -34.20 -10.86
N THR A 415 -59.36 -33.22 -11.29
CA THR A 415 -59.05 -31.79 -11.12
C THR A 415 -58.97 -31.39 -9.64
N VAL A 416 -59.87 -31.91 -8.81
CA VAL A 416 -59.88 -31.71 -7.35
C VAL A 416 -58.61 -32.30 -6.74
N GLU A 417 -58.15 -33.48 -7.19
CA GLU A 417 -56.91 -34.06 -6.70
C GLU A 417 -55.67 -33.26 -7.13
N GLU A 418 -55.63 -32.75 -8.37
CA GLU A 418 -54.57 -31.85 -8.82
C GLU A 418 -54.58 -30.52 -8.04
N LEU A 419 -55.77 -29.96 -7.76
CA LEU A 419 -55.92 -28.77 -6.90
C LEU A 419 -55.49 -29.04 -5.46
N ARG A 420 -55.85 -30.20 -4.89
CA ARG A 420 -55.36 -30.63 -3.56
C ARG A 420 -53.84 -30.72 -3.56
N SER A 421 -53.25 -31.34 -4.58
CA SER A 421 -51.80 -31.46 -4.74
C SER A 421 -51.14 -30.08 -4.81
N LEU A 422 -51.69 -29.15 -5.60
CA LEU A 422 -51.21 -27.78 -5.72
C LEU A 422 -51.32 -26.99 -4.40
N VAL A 423 -52.47 -27.07 -3.70
CA VAL A 423 -52.68 -26.42 -2.40
C VAL A 423 -51.73 -27.00 -1.35
N ARG A 424 -51.53 -28.32 -1.30
CA ARG A 424 -50.52 -28.97 -0.44
C ARG A 424 -49.11 -28.47 -0.80
N GLY A 425 -48.79 -28.37 -2.09
CA GLY A 425 -47.52 -27.86 -2.59
C GLY A 425 -47.25 -26.42 -2.14
N ILE A 426 -48.25 -25.53 -2.26
CA ILE A 426 -48.14 -24.13 -1.81
C ILE A 426 -48.00 -24.04 -0.28
N ASN A 427 -48.77 -24.82 0.48
CA ASN A 427 -48.64 -24.84 1.94
C ASN A 427 -47.24 -25.29 2.38
N ASN A 428 -46.70 -26.34 1.77
CA ASN A 428 -45.34 -26.80 2.04
C ASN A 428 -44.30 -25.75 1.64
N ALA A 429 -44.43 -25.13 0.46
CA ALA A 429 -43.52 -24.08 0.03
C ALA A 429 -43.54 -22.86 0.98
N ALA A 430 -44.73 -22.45 1.44
CA ALA A 430 -44.87 -21.37 2.41
C ALA A 430 -44.23 -21.71 3.77
N LEU A 431 -44.40 -22.95 4.27
CA LEU A 431 -43.75 -23.43 5.50
C LEU A 431 -42.22 -23.46 5.36
N HIS A 432 -41.71 -23.99 4.24
CA HIS A 432 -40.27 -23.99 3.96
C HIS A 432 -39.69 -22.58 3.87
N MET A 433 -40.43 -21.64 3.28
CA MET A 433 -40.01 -20.25 3.16
C MET A 433 -40.02 -19.52 4.52
N ASP A 434 -41.02 -19.74 5.37
CA ASP A 434 -41.04 -19.20 6.74
C ASP A 434 -39.87 -19.73 7.59
N GLN A 435 -39.59 -21.04 7.49
CA GLN A 435 -38.45 -21.67 8.16
C GLN A 435 -37.12 -21.06 7.68
N ALA A 436 -36.91 -20.96 6.37
CA ALA A 436 -35.70 -20.38 5.79
C ALA A 436 -35.54 -18.89 6.15
N ALA A 437 -36.62 -18.12 6.16
CA ALA A 437 -36.61 -16.72 6.59
C ALA A 437 -36.26 -16.60 8.09
N SER A 438 -36.80 -17.46 8.95
CA SER A 438 -36.47 -17.51 10.38
C SER A 438 -35.00 -17.83 10.62
N ASP A 439 -34.46 -18.81 9.90
CA ASP A 439 -33.05 -19.20 9.97
C ASP A 439 -32.12 -18.08 9.48
N ALA A 440 -32.46 -17.47 8.33
CA ALA A 440 -31.74 -16.31 7.81
C ALA A 440 -31.80 -15.13 8.79
N GLY A 441 -32.93 -14.91 9.46
CA GLY A 441 -33.10 -13.87 10.48
C GLY A 441 -32.13 -14.03 11.65
N ARG A 442 -31.98 -15.25 12.16
CA ARG A 442 -31.02 -15.57 13.23
C ARG A 442 -29.57 -15.32 12.80
N VAL A 443 -29.22 -15.71 11.58
CA VAL A 443 -27.87 -15.45 11.02
C VAL A 443 -27.61 -13.95 10.89
N SER A 444 -28.59 -13.20 10.38
CA SER A 444 -28.49 -11.74 10.22
C SER A 444 -28.30 -11.03 11.57
N GLU A 445 -29.03 -11.46 12.62
CA GLU A 445 -28.89 -10.90 13.97
C GLU A 445 -27.51 -11.21 14.57
N SER A 446 -27.02 -12.45 14.38
CA SER A 446 -25.67 -12.85 14.81
C SER A 446 -24.59 -12.02 14.11
N LEU A 447 -24.73 -11.79 12.81
CA LEU A 447 -23.81 -10.98 12.01
C LEU A 447 -23.80 -9.52 12.47
N GLN A 448 -24.97 -8.96 12.83
CA GLN A 448 -25.06 -7.60 13.37
C GLN A 448 -24.33 -7.48 14.72
N GLN A 449 -24.48 -8.47 15.61
CA GLN A 449 -23.75 -8.51 16.89
C GLN A 449 -22.24 -8.69 16.69
N ALA A 450 -21.82 -9.53 15.74
CA ALA A 450 -20.40 -9.70 15.38
C ALA A 450 -19.81 -8.39 14.84
N THR A 451 -20.52 -7.71 13.94
CA THR A 451 -20.09 -6.43 13.36
C THR A 451 -19.94 -5.35 14.43
N LYS A 452 -20.87 -5.26 15.40
CA LYS A 452 -20.74 -4.33 16.54
C LYS A 452 -19.48 -4.59 17.38
N ARG A 453 -19.18 -5.86 17.67
CA ARG A 453 -17.94 -6.22 18.39
C ARG A 453 -16.70 -5.84 17.59
N GLN A 454 -16.71 -6.13 16.29
CA GLN A 454 -15.61 -5.80 15.40
C GLN A 454 -15.33 -4.28 15.38
N VAL A 455 -16.38 -3.44 15.32
CA VAL A 455 -16.21 -1.97 15.38
C VAL A 455 -15.51 -1.53 16.68
N ASN A 456 -15.91 -2.08 17.82
CA ASN A 456 -15.27 -1.74 19.11
C ASN A 456 -13.80 -2.19 19.16
N GLU A 457 -13.47 -3.36 18.59
CA GLU A 457 -12.10 -3.86 18.49
C GLU A 457 -11.25 -2.98 17.55
N ILE A 458 -11.81 -2.52 16.44
CA ILE A 458 -11.15 -1.59 15.52
C ILE A 458 -10.86 -0.25 16.21
N GLU A 459 -11.81 0.29 16.97
CA GLU A 459 -11.60 1.54 17.72
C GLU A 459 -10.49 1.41 18.77
N THR A 460 -10.50 0.31 19.52
CA THR A 460 -9.47 0.01 20.52
C THR A 460 -8.10 -0.14 19.87
N THR A 461 -8.03 -0.87 18.76
CA THR A 461 -6.78 -1.07 18.01
C THR A 461 -6.28 0.23 17.40
N SER A 462 -7.17 1.04 16.84
CA SER A 462 -6.83 2.36 16.29
C SER A 462 -6.24 3.27 17.36
N ALA A 463 -6.81 3.28 18.57
CA ALA A 463 -6.25 4.03 19.70
C ALA A 463 -4.86 3.54 20.09
N ALA A 464 -4.63 2.22 20.11
CA ALA A 464 -3.32 1.64 20.39
C ALA A 464 -2.28 2.01 19.30
N VAL A 465 -2.70 2.07 18.03
CA VAL A 465 -1.83 2.49 16.91
C VAL A 465 -1.45 3.97 17.02
N VAL A 466 -2.37 4.84 17.44
CA VAL A 466 -2.06 6.26 17.71
C VAL A 466 -1.04 6.39 18.84
N GLN A 467 -1.21 5.61 19.91
CA GLN A 467 -0.26 5.61 21.02
C GLN A 467 1.12 5.05 20.60
N LEU A 468 1.13 4.03 19.74
CA LEU A 468 2.35 3.49 19.14
C LEU A 468 3.08 4.57 18.33
N ALA A 469 2.37 5.32 17.49
CA ALA A 469 2.94 6.41 16.69
C ALA A 469 3.60 7.49 17.57
N GLN A 470 2.96 7.86 18.68
CA GLN A 470 3.54 8.79 19.67
C GLN A 470 4.81 8.22 20.31
N SER A 471 4.80 6.94 20.67
CA SER A 471 5.96 6.26 21.25
C SER A 471 7.14 6.21 20.27
N VAL A 472 6.88 5.91 19.00
CA VAL A 472 7.87 5.93 17.92
C VAL A 472 8.49 7.32 17.78
N GLN A 473 7.68 8.37 17.78
CA GLN A 473 8.18 9.74 17.72
C GLN A 473 9.06 10.09 18.93
N GLN A 474 8.68 9.63 20.12
CA GLN A 474 9.46 9.83 21.34
C GLN A 474 10.81 9.09 21.29
N VAL A 475 10.82 7.84 20.82
CA VAL A 475 12.06 7.06 20.63
C VAL A 475 12.96 7.74 19.61
N SER A 476 12.41 8.27 18.51
CA SER A 476 13.17 9.03 17.52
C SER A 476 13.83 10.27 18.12
N GLY A 477 13.11 11.02 18.97
CA GLY A 477 13.65 12.17 19.67
C GLY A 477 14.77 11.79 20.64
N ASN A 478 14.58 10.71 21.42
CA ASN A 478 15.57 10.21 22.35
C ASN A 478 16.84 9.70 21.64
N ALA A 479 16.69 9.06 20.48
CA ALA A 479 17.81 8.62 19.65
C ALA A 479 18.62 9.82 19.15
N ALA A 480 17.96 10.85 18.61
CA ALA A 480 18.63 12.07 18.16
C ALA A 480 19.41 12.77 19.30
N GLU A 481 18.82 12.86 20.49
CA GLU A 481 19.51 13.42 21.65
C GLU A 481 20.68 12.55 22.11
N SER A 482 20.53 11.23 22.08
CA SER A 482 21.62 10.30 22.41
C SER A 482 22.78 10.42 21.43
N ALA A 483 22.51 10.61 20.12
CA ALA A 483 23.54 10.81 19.11
C ALA A 483 24.36 12.06 19.43
N ARG A 484 23.67 13.16 19.75
CA ARG A 484 24.30 14.41 20.16
C ARG A 484 25.19 14.24 21.39
N VAL A 485 24.74 13.48 22.39
CA VAL A 485 25.54 13.18 23.60
C VAL A 485 26.77 12.32 23.27
N ALA A 486 26.63 11.33 22.38
CA ALA A 486 27.74 10.49 21.93
C ALA A 486 28.81 11.32 21.17
N GLU A 487 28.38 12.20 20.27
CA GLU A 487 29.28 13.13 19.56
C GLU A 487 30.00 14.09 20.52
N GLN A 488 29.28 14.63 21.51
CA GLN A 488 29.89 15.47 22.55
C GLN A 488 30.92 14.70 23.40
N SER A 489 30.64 13.43 23.70
CA SER A 489 31.56 12.57 24.45
C SER A 489 32.81 12.25 23.64
N LEU A 490 32.67 11.99 22.34
CA LEU A 490 33.79 11.79 21.42
C LEU A 490 34.69 13.04 21.36
N ALA A 491 34.09 14.22 21.15
CA ALA A 491 34.84 15.48 21.10
C ALA A 491 35.56 15.78 22.43
N ALA A 492 34.94 15.46 23.57
CA ALA A 492 35.57 15.60 24.88
C ALA A 492 36.74 14.63 25.06
N ALA A 493 36.60 13.38 24.61
CA ALA A 493 37.67 12.38 24.65
C ALA A 493 38.85 12.77 23.77
N GLU A 494 38.62 13.22 22.53
CA GLU A 494 39.66 13.69 21.60
C GLU A 494 40.41 14.90 22.18
N LYS A 495 39.69 15.86 22.75
CA LYS A 495 40.29 17.01 23.44
C LYS A 495 41.12 16.59 24.65
N GLY A 496 40.63 15.61 25.43
CA GLY A 496 41.36 15.03 26.55
C GLY A 496 42.64 14.34 26.09
N GLN A 497 42.58 13.55 25.01
CA GLN A 497 43.71 12.83 24.45
C GLN A 497 44.79 13.81 23.97
N GLN A 498 44.40 14.90 23.32
CA GLN A 498 45.33 15.97 22.95
C GLN A 498 45.99 16.62 24.17
N ALA A 499 45.23 16.89 25.24
CA ALA A 499 45.77 17.48 26.46
C ALA A 499 46.79 16.54 27.14
N VAL A 500 46.50 15.24 27.19
CA VAL A 500 47.42 14.21 27.69
C VAL A 500 48.67 14.10 26.84
N SER A 501 48.54 14.08 25.50
CA SER A 501 49.68 14.06 24.58
C SER A 501 50.62 15.25 24.80
N ASN A 502 50.05 16.45 25.00
CA ASN A 502 50.82 17.65 25.33
C ASN A 502 51.53 17.53 26.69
N ALA A 503 50.88 16.92 27.69
CA ALA A 503 51.47 16.67 29.00
C ALA A 503 52.65 15.69 28.91
N ILE A 504 52.52 14.59 28.16
CA ILE A 504 53.60 13.62 27.91
C ILE A 504 54.79 14.30 27.21
N SER A 505 54.54 15.11 26.18
CA SER A 505 55.59 15.88 25.51
C SER A 505 56.32 16.85 26.47
N SER A 506 55.56 17.50 27.35
CA SER A 506 56.12 18.40 28.36
C SER A 506 56.97 17.64 29.39
N MET A 507 56.54 16.45 29.82
CA MET A 507 57.33 15.59 30.70
C MET A 507 58.62 15.09 30.05
N ASN A 508 58.60 14.73 28.77
CA ASN A 508 59.80 14.36 28.04
C ASN A 508 60.80 15.53 27.96
N THR A 509 60.32 16.73 27.68
CA THR A 509 61.14 17.96 27.68
C THR A 509 61.73 18.23 29.07
N LEU A 510 60.92 18.08 30.11
CA LEU A 510 61.35 18.30 31.49
C LEU A 510 62.40 17.26 31.93
N ARG A 511 62.26 16.01 31.49
CA ARG A 511 63.28 14.96 31.69
C ARG A 511 64.62 15.34 31.07
N GLU A 512 64.61 15.86 29.83
CA GLU A 512 65.84 16.33 29.17
C GLU A 512 66.50 17.49 29.92
N GLN A 513 65.70 18.46 30.37
CA GLN A 513 66.19 19.60 31.17
C GLN A 513 66.79 19.17 32.51
N ILE A 514 66.19 18.20 33.20
CA ILE A 514 66.75 17.62 34.43
C ILE A 514 68.09 16.93 34.15
N GLN A 515 68.18 16.14 33.07
CA GLN A 515 69.43 15.46 32.70
C GLN A 515 70.55 16.46 32.36
N GLU A 516 70.24 17.53 31.62
CA GLU A 516 71.19 18.59 31.31
C GLU A 516 71.66 19.31 32.59
N THR A 517 70.72 19.61 33.50
CA THR A 517 71.02 20.24 34.80
C THR A 517 71.89 19.33 35.66
N SER A 518 71.59 18.04 35.74
CA SER A 518 72.40 17.04 36.44
C SER A 518 73.83 16.98 35.88
N LYS A 519 74.01 17.04 34.55
CA LYS A 519 75.34 17.11 33.91
C LYS A 519 76.09 18.40 34.25
N ARG A 520 75.41 19.53 34.38
CA ARG A 520 76.02 20.81 34.80
C ARG A 520 76.45 20.76 36.27
N ILE A 521 75.62 20.22 37.16
CA ILE A 521 75.93 20.04 38.58
C ILE A 521 77.09 19.06 38.78
N LYS A 522 77.13 17.94 38.06
CA LYS A 522 78.26 16.99 38.13
C LYS A 522 79.60 17.65 37.79
N ARG A 523 79.64 18.46 36.71
CA ARG A 523 80.84 19.25 36.35
C ARG A 523 81.21 20.27 37.42
N LEU A 524 80.24 20.88 38.10
CA LEU A 524 80.49 21.77 39.24
C LEU A 524 81.08 21.00 40.43
N GLY A 525 80.58 19.79 40.70
CA GLY A 525 81.16 18.89 41.70
C GLY A 525 82.61 18.53 41.38
N GLU A 526 82.90 18.14 40.13
CA GLU A 526 84.27 17.88 39.64
C GLU A 526 85.17 19.11 39.79
N SER A 527 84.71 20.29 39.37
CA SER A 527 85.47 21.55 39.53
C SER A 527 85.71 21.89 41.00
N SER A 528 84.74 21.60 41.88
CA SER A 528 84.87 21.84 43.31
C SER A 528 85.83 20.84 43.97
N GLN A 529 85.95 19.62 43.43
CA GLN A 529 86.96 18.66 43.84
C GLN A 529 88.37 19.14 43.47
N GLU A 530 88.57 19.61 42.23
CA GLU A 530 89.85 20.20 41.78
C GLU A 530 90.25 21.41 42.63
N ILE A 531 89.29 22.29 42.96
CA ILE A 531 89.55 23.42 43.87
C ILE A 531 89.93 22.92 45.26
N GLY A 532 89.28 21.86 45.77
CA GLY A 532 89.62 21.25 47.05
C GLY A 532 91.08 20.77 47.11
N GLU A 533 91.55 20.11 46.06
CA GLU A 533 92.94 19.66 45.93
C GLU A 533 93.94 20.83 45.90
N ILE A 534 93.59 21.91 45.20
CA ILE A 534 94.41 23.14 45.17
C ILE A 534 94.47 23.80 46.55
N VAL A 535 93.33 23.85 47.27
CA VAL A 535 93.24 24.44 48.61
C VAL A 535 94.06 23.63 49.62
N GLU A 536 94.05 22.30 49.52
CA GLU A 536 94.90 21.41 50.33
C GLU A 536 96.39 21.68 50.06
N LEU A 537 96.79 21.75 48.79
CA LEU A 537 98.16 22.11 48.40
C LEU A 537 98.58 23.50 48.92
N ILE A 538 97.71 24.50 48.86
CA ILE A 538 97.98 25.83 49.42
C ILE A 538 98.15 25.75 50.93
N SER A 539 97.33 24.95 51.63
CA SER A 539 97.46 24.74 53.06
C SER A 539 98.85 24.17 53.39
N ASP A 540 99.29 23.14 52.67
CA ASP A 540 100.62 22.54 52.83
C ASP A 540 101.75 23.55 52.57
N ILE A 541 101.62 24.39 51.53
CA ILE A 541 102.59 25.45 51.23
C ILE A 541 102.61 26.50 52.36
N THR A 542 101.46 26.92 52.86
CA THR A 542 101.39 27.91 53.96
C THR A 542 101.98 27.35 55.26
N GLU A 543 101.78 26.07 55.54
CA GLU A 543 102.37 25.40 56.70
C GLU A 543 103.89 25.26 56.56
N GLN A 544 104.39 24.84 55.38
CA GLN A 544 105.82 24.85 55.09
C GLN A 544 106.43 26.25 55.19
N THR A 545 105.73 27.27 54.68
CA THR A 545 106.17 28.68 54.74
C THR A 545 106.22 29.17 56.18
N ASN A 546 105.25 28.79 57.01
CA ASN A 546 105.23 29.10 58.44
C ASN A 546 106.44 28.48 59.17
N VAL A 547 106.74 27.21 58.89
CA VAL A 547 107.92 26.51 59.43
C VAL A 547 109.23 27.14 58.95
N LEU A 548 109.33 27.50 57.67
CA LEU A 548 110.50 28.20 57.11
C LEU A 548 110.70 29.58 57.73
N ALA A 549 109.63 30.34 57.90
CA ALA A 549 109.64 31.66 58.53
C ALA A 549 110.05 31.58 60.01
N LEU A 550 109.53 30.60 60.74
CA LEU A 550 109.92 30.34 62.13
C LEU A 550 111.41 29.96 62.23
N ASN A 551 111.91 29.08 61.34
CA ASN A 551 113.32 28.72 61.29
C ASN A 551 114.21 29.94 60.96
N ALA A 552 113.76 30.81 60.05
CA ALA A 552 114.45 32.05 59.71
C ALA A 552 114.45 33.07 60.88
N ALA A 553 113.35 33.17 61.62
CA ALA A 553 113.25 34.00 62.83
C ALA A 553 114.18 33.51 63.94
N ILE A 554 114.26 32.19 64.16
CA ILE A 554 115.20 31.56 65.12
C ILE A 554 116.66 31.86 64.71
N GLN A 555 117.02 31.69 63.43
CA GLN A 555 118.37 31.98 62.94
C GLN A 555 118.70 33.48 63.00
N ALA A 556 117.74 34.36 62.70
CA ALA A 556 117.91 35.80 62.82
C ALA A 556 118.10 36.25 64.27
N ALA A 557 117.37 35.66 65.22
CA ALA A 557 117.58 35.86 66.65
C ALA A 557 118.96 35.36 67.12
N SER A 558 119.45 34.25 66.55
CA SER A 558 120.78 33.71 66.84
C SER A 558 121.93 34.59 66.31
N ALA A 559 121.69 35.46 65.33
CA ALA A 559 122.68 36.38 64.76
C ALA A 559 122.80 37.73 65.49
N GLY A 560 122.02 37.96 66.55
CA GLY A 560 122.09 39.18 67.37
C GLY A 560 121.74 40.47 66.62
N GLU A 561 122.48 41.56 66.87
CA GLU A 561 122.23 42.88 66.26
C GLU A 561 122.30 42.89 64.72
N ALA A 562 123.09 42.00 64.10
CA ALA A 562 123.19 41.89 62.63
C ALA A 562 121.95 41.24 61.98
N GLY A 563 121.19 40.43 62.73
CA GLY A 563 120.00 39.70 62.25
C GLY A 563 118.68 40.45 62.44
N ARG A 564 118.69 41.63 63.07
CA ARG A 564 117.48 42.34 63.50
C ARG A 564 116.50 42.68 62.37
N GLY A 565 117.04 43.10 61.21
CA GLY A 565 116.23 43.37 60.01
C GLY A 565 115.63 42.10 59.39
N PHE A 566 116.36 40.98 59.43
CA PHE A 566 115.87 39.68 58.96
C PHE A 566 114.82 39.08 59.89
N SER A 567 114.94 39.29 61.20
CA SER A 567 113.96 38.82 62.19
C SER A 567 112.59 39.45 61.96
N VAL A 568 112.52 40.76 61.70
CA VAL A 568 111.26 41.46 61.43
C VAL A 568 110.60 40.96 60.14
N VAL A 569 111.40 40.71 59.09
CA VAL A 569 110.87 40.14 57.84
C VAL A 569 110.38 38.70 58.05
N ALA A 570 111.11 37.87 58.79
CA ALA A 570 110.70 36.50 59.10
C ALA A 570 109.40 36.45 59.91
N GLU A 571 109.22 37.33 60.89
CA GLU A 571 108.02 37.42 61.72
C GLU A 571 106.80 37.91 60.90
N GLU A 572 106.97 38.84 59.95
CA GLU A 572 105.90 39.26 59.05
C GLU A 572 105.55 38.17 58.01
N VAL A 573 106.53 37.40 57.52
CA VAL A 573 106.29 36.23 56.66
C VAL A 573 105.54 35.14 57.43
N GLN A 574 105.90 34.89 58.70
CA GLN A 574 105.19 33.95 59.58
C GLN A 574 103.73 34.38 59.76
N ARG A 575 103.50 35.67 60.10
CA ARG A 575 102.15 36.23 60.26
C ARG A 575 101.32 36.16 58.97
N LEU A 576 101.96 36.36 57.81
CA LEU A 576 101.31 36.21 56.51
C LEU A 576 100.96 34.75 56.20
N ALA A 577 101.83 33.81 56.57
CA ALA A 577 101.61 32.38 56.42
C ALA A 577 100.44 31.90 57.31
N GLU A 578 100.38 32.32 58.58
CA GLU A 578 99.25 32.03 59.48
C GLU A 578 97.93 32.59 58.95
N ARG A 579 97.92 33.86 58.52
CA ARG A 579 96.71 34.45 57.90
C ARG A 579 96.29 33.73 56.62
N SER A 580 97.25 33.27 55.82
CA SER A 580 96.97 32.51 54.60
C SER A 580 96.43 31.12 54.92
N ALA A 581 96.96 30.45 55.94
CA ALA A 581 96.46 29.17 56.42
C ALA A 581 95.01 29.27 56.95
N ASP A 582 94.70 30.31 57.73
CA ASP A 582 93.35 30.57 58.22
C ASP A 582 92.36 30.85 57.09
N ALA A 583 92.76 31.67 56.10
CA ALA A 583 91.94 31.92 54.91
C ALA A 583 91.73 30.63 54.09
N THR A 584 92.76 29.81 53.95
CA THR A 584 92.69 28.52 53.24
C THR A 584 91.76 27.54 53.95
N LYS A 585 91.76 27.49 55.29
CA LYS A 585 90.78 26.72 56.08
C LYS A 585 89.33 27.17 55.84
N GLN A 586 89.09 28.49 55.77
CA GLN A 586 87.75 29.01 55.48
C GLN A 586 87.31 28.64 54.06
N ILE A 587 88.21 28.73 53.08
CA ILE A 587 87.93 28.30 51.69
C ILE A 587 87.65 26.80 51.65
N ALA A 588 88.45 25.98 52.33
CA ALA A 588 88.24 24.53 52.41
C ALA A 588 86.86 24.16 52.97
N ALA A 589 86.41 24.88 54.01
CA ALA A 589 85.07 24.70 54.56
C ALA A 589 83.97 25.04 53.53
N ILE A 590 84.10 26.15 52.80
CA ILE A 590 83.17 26.55 51.73
C ILE A 590 83.14 25.50 50.61
N VAL A 591 84.30 25.05 50.15
CA VAL A 591 84.42 24.04 49.09
C VAL A 591 83.76 22.73 49.52
N LYS A 592 83.96 22.30 50.77
CA LYS A 592 83.33 21.10 51.31
C LYS A 592 81.80 21.23 51.39
N THR A 593 81.28 22.41 51.73
CA THR A 593 79.85 22.69 51.67
C THR A 593 79.33 22.61 50.23
N ILE A 594 80.02 23.22 49.26
CA ILE A 594 79.65 23.15 47.84
C ILE A 594 79.64 21.69 47.35
N GLN A 595 80.64 20.89 47.72
CA GLN A 595 80.69 19.46 47.38
C GLN A 595 79.48 18.71 47.95
N SER A 596 79.15 18.91 49.23
CA SER A 596 77.96 18.31 49.85
C SER A 596 76.67 18.73 49.14
N ASP A 597 76.48 20.03 48.92
CA ASP A 597 75.28 20.60 48.28
C ASP A 597 75.13 20.08 46.84
N THR A 598 76.23 19.96 46.09
CA THR A 598 76.19 19.39 44.73
C THR A 598 75.79 17.92 44.74
N GLN A 599 76.26 17.13 45.71
CA GLN A 599 75.91 15.72 45.82
C GLN A 599 74.44 15.51 46.21
N ASP A 600 73.94 16.30 47.16
CA ASP A 600 72.52 16.31 47.54
C ASP A 600 71.63 16.76 46.37
N THR A 601 72.08 17.76 45.60
CA THR A 601 71.37 18.22 44.39
C THR A 601 71.31 17.13 43.32
N VAL A 602 72.38 16.37 43.09
CA VAL A 602 72.37 15.25 42.14
C VAL A 602 71.37 14.17 42.57
N ALA A 603 71.35 13.81 43.85
CA ALA A 603 70.38 12.84 44.39
C ALA A 603 68.94 13.32 44.20
N ALA A 604 68.67 14.60 44.46
CA ALA A 604 67.35 15.20 44.22
C ALA A 604 66.95 15.19 42.73
N MET A 605 67.91 15.38 41.81
CA MET A 605 67.68 15.31 40.36
C MET A 605 67.38 13.88 39.89
N GLU A 606 67.99 12.85 40.48
CA GLU A 606 67.68 11.45 40.18
C GLU A 606 66.25 11.09 40.62
N ILE A 607 65.86 11.47 41.84
CA ILE A 607 64.48 11.30 42.33
C ILE A 607 63.48 12.04 41.41
N SER A 608 63.80 13.27 41.02
CA SER A 608 62.96 14.06 40.11
C SER A 608 62.83 13.38 38.74
N THR A 609 63.91 12.82 38.21
CA THR A 609 63.88 12.05 36.95
C THR A 609 62.92 10.88 37.03
N GLN A 610 62.95 10.13 38.14
CA GLN A 610 62.06 9.00 38.35
C GLN A 610 60.59 9.43 38.49
N GLY A 611 60.33 10.54 39.19
CA GLY A 611 58.99 11.13 39.29
C GLY A 611 58.40 11.54 37.94
N VAL A 612 59.23 12.09 37.05
CA VAL A 612 58.81 12.48 35.69
C VAL A 612 58.52 11.26 34.82
N VAL A 613 59.33 10.21 34.90
CA VAL A 613 59.09 8.96 34.16
C VAL A 613 57.78 8.31 34.59
N GLU A 614 57.52 8.25 35.90
CA GLU A 614 56.27 7.70 36.41
C GLU A 614 55.06 8.58 36.04
N GLY A 615 55.21 9.90 36.10
CA GLY A 615 54.19 10.84 35.64
C GLY A 615 53.87 10.67 34.15
N ALA A 616 54.87 10.41 33.31
CA ALA A 616 54.69 10.20 31.88
C ALA A 616 53.94 8.88 31.63
N ARG A 617 54.28 7.83 32.38
CA ARG A 617 53.60 6.52 32.32
C ARG A 617 52.12 6.61 32.74
N LEU A 618 51.82 7.34 33.81
CA LEU A 618 50.43 7.55 34.26
C LEU A 618 49.63 8.37 33.25
N SER A 619 50.25 9.39 32.65
CA SER A 619 49.63 10.20 31.61
C SER A 619 49.32 9.35 30.38
N ASP A 620 50.27 8.52 29.94
CA ASP A 620 50.08 7.59 28.81
C ASP A 620 48.91 6.63 29.04
N ALA A 621 48.81 6.04 30.23
CA ALA A 621 47.68 5.19 30.60
C ALA A 621 46.33 5.94 30.54
N ALA A 622 46.28 7.19 31.01
CA ALA A 622 45.08 8.02 30.89
C ALA A 622 44.73 8.34 29.43
N GLY A 623 45.74 8.54 28.57
CA GLY A 623 45.58 8.73 27.13
C GLY A 623 44.95 7.51 26.46
N GLN A 624 45.37 6.30 26.84
CA GLN A 624 44.80 5.05 26.35
C GLN A 624 43.32 4.90 26.75
N THR A 625 42.95 5.19 28.00
CA THR A 625 41.53 5.16 28.42
C THR A 625 40.68 6.17 27.66
N LEU A 626 41.22 7.36 27.35
CA LEU A 626 40.51 8.34 26.54
C LEU A 626 40.30 7.87 25.09
N ALA A 627 41.28 7.17 24.52
CA ALA A 627 41.13 6.55 23.20
C ALA A 627 40.02 5.49 23.21
N GLU A 628 39.97 4.63 24.23
CA GLU A 628 38.89 3.64 24.41
C GLU A 628 37.51 4.30 24.54
N ILE A 629 37.40 5.41 25.28
CA ILE A 629 36.15 6.20 25.37
C ILE A 629 35.75 6.75 23.99
N GLY A 630 36.72 7.20 23.20
CA GLY A 630 36.49 7.66 21.83
C GLY A 630 35.91 6.55 20.94
N ASP A 631 36.47 5.35 21.00
CA ASP A 631 36.01 4.20 20.21
C ASP A 631 34.61 3.73 20.65
N VAL A 632 34.34 3.66 21.96
CA VAL A 632 33.01 3.34 22.49
C VAL A 632 31.99 4.40 22.08
N SER A 633 32.35 5.68 22.10
CA SER A 633 31.46 6.78 21.67
C SER A 633 31.12 6.69 20.19
N LYS A 634 32.08 6.32 19.32
CA LYS A 634 31.84 6.07 17.90
C LYS A 634 30.91 4.88 17.68
N GLN A 635 31.12 3.77 18.39
CA GLN A 635 30.23 2.61 18.32
C GLN A 635 28.81 2.96 18.78
N LEU A 636 28.68 3.75 19.85
CA LEU A 636 27.39 4.23 20.34
C LEU A 636 26.67 5.08 19.30
N ALA A 637 27.37 5.99 18.61
CA ALA A 637 26.80 6.78 17.52
C ALA A 637 26.27 5.89 16.37
N GLY A 638 27.01 4.83 16.02
CA GLY A 638 26.57 3.84 15.03
C GLY A 638 25.29 3.11 15.45
N LEU A 639 25.24 2.60 16.68
CA LEU A 639 24.04 1.92 17.22
C LEU A 639 22.82 2.85 17.25
N ILE A 640 23.03 4.13 17.53
CA ILE A 640 21.95 5.11 17.53
C ILE A 640 21.44 5.38 16.11
N ALA A 641 22.31 5.40 15.11
CA ALA A 641 21.90 5.51 13.71
C ALA A 641 21.03 4.31 13.29
N ASP A 642 21.38 3.10 13.73
CA ASP A 642 20.57 1.90 13.50
C ASP A 642 19.19 2.00 14.18
N ILE A 643 19.14 2.48 15.42
CA ILE A 643 17.88 2.74 16.14
C ILE A 643 17.04 3.77 15.37
N SER A 644 17.63 4.85 14.86
CA SER A 644 16.91 5.85 14.07
C SER A 644 16.33 5.25 12.79
N SER A 645 17.10 4.41 12.07
CA SER A 645 16.62 3.72 10.86
C SER A 645 15.47 2.75 11.16
N ALA A 646 15.60 1.94 12.22
CA ALA A 646 14.54 1.04 12.67
C ALA A 646 13.27 1.82 13.09
N THR A 647 13.45 2.94 13.80
CA THR A 647 12.35 3.81 14.24
C THR A 647 11.61 4.41 13.04
N GLN A 648 12.31 4.82 11.99
CA GLN A 648 11.71 5.32 10.75
C GLN A 648 10.87 4.24 10.07
N SER A 649 11.40 3.02 9.95
CA SER A 649 10.66 1.86 9.39
C SER A 649 9.42 1.51 10.22
N GLN A 650 9.53 1.62 11.55
CA GLN A 650 8.41 1.43 12.48
C GLN A 650 7.33 2.51 12.29
N ALA A 651 7.72 3.77 12.04
CA ALA A 651 6.78 4.87 11.77
C ALA A 651 5.97 4.63 10.50
N GLU A 652 6.63 4.22 9.41
CA GLU A 652 5.98 3.86 8.14
C GLU A 652 5.02 2.69 8.30
N SER A 653 5.45 1.64 9.01
CA SER A 653 4.59 0.49 9.32
C SER A 653 3.38 0.88 10.16
N THR A 654 3.57 1.77 11.14
CA THR A 654 2.48 2.27 12.00
C THR A 654 1.46 3.08 11.19
N ALA A 655 1.92 3.91 10.26
CA ALA A 655 1.06 4.67 9.36
C ALA A 655 0.22 3.74 8.46
N LEU A 656 0.83 2.70 7.90
CA LEU A 656 0.13 1.70 7.10
C LEU A 656 -0.93 0.95 7.91
N VAL A 657 -0.63 0.58 9.16
CA VAL A 657 -1.60 -0.08 10.04
C VAL A 657 -2.77 0.88 10.36
N ALA A 658 -2.50 2.17 10.57
CA ALA A 658 -3.55 3.16 10.81
C ALA A 658 -4.49 3.30 9.60
N GLU A 659 -3.93 3.36 8.38
CA GLU A 659 -4.70 3.38 7.13
C GLU A 659 -5.54 2.11 6.98
N THR A 660 -4.94 0.95 7.21
CA THR A 660 -5.64 -0.35 7.14
C THR A 660 -6.80 -0.41 8.15
N MET A 661 -6.63 0.11 9.36
CA MET A 661 -7.72 0.16 10.36
C MET A 661 -8.87 1.08 9.92
N GLN A 662 -8.56 2.17 9.21
CA GLN A 662 -9.58 3.05 8.63
C GLN A 662 -10.36 2.35 7.52
N ASP A 663 -9.69 1.56 6.67
CA ASP A 663 -10.34 0.75 5.64
C ASP A 663 -11.23 -0.34 6.24
N ILE A 664 -10.73 -1.07 7.24
CA ILE A 664 -11.52 -2.08 7.95
C ILE A 664 -12.75 -1.43 8.59
N LYS A 665 -12.62 -0.24 9.19
CA LYS A 665 -13.76 0.52 9.74
C LYS A 665 -14.82 0.82 8.67
N SER A 666 -14.40 1.22 7.47
CA SER A 666 -15.29 1.47 6.33
C SER A 666 -16.02 0.19 5.90
N ILE A 667 -15.29 -0.92 5.76
CA ILE A 667 -15.85 -2.22 5.39
C ILE A 667 -16.83 -2.72 6.45
N SER A 668 -16.53 -2.56 7.75
CA SER A 668 -17.45 -2.91 8.84
C SER A 668 -18.73 -2.07 8.80
N ALA A 669 -18.64 -0.78 8.47
CA ALA A 669 -19.82 0.08 8.31
C ALA A 669 -20.70 -0.37 7.12
N GLN A 670 -20.09 -0.72 5.99
CA GLN A 670 -20.79 -1.27 4.84
C GLN A 670 -21.44 -2.63 5.17
N THR A 671 -20.72 -3.50 5.88
CA THR A 671 -21.22 -4.81 6.33
C THR A 671 -22.42 -4.65 7.26
N SER A 672 -22.37 -3.69 8.20
CA SER A 672 -23.50 -3.36 9.08
C SER A 672 -24.73 -2.94 8.26
N THR A 673 -24.53 -2.07 7.27
CA THR A 673 -25.60 -1.58 6.38
C THR A 673 -26.19 -2.72 5.55
N GLY A 674 -25.36 -3.56 4.93
CA GLY A 674 -25.83 -4.72 4.16
C GLY A 674 -26.55 -5.76 5.01
N THR A 675 -26.11 -5.96 6.25
CA THR A 675 -26.80 -6.83 7.22
C THR A 675 -28.18 -6.28 7.57
N GLN A 676 -28.32 -4.97 7.75
CA GLN A 676 -29.61 -4.33 8.00
C GLN A 676 -30.59 -4.50 6.82
N GLN A 677 -30.12 -4.28 5.58
CA GLN A 677 -30.92 -4.51 4.37
C GLN A 677 -31.32 -5.99 4.21
N THR A 678 -30.44 -6.91 4.60
CA THR A 678 -30.73 -8.34 4.61
C THR A 678 -31.83 -8.67 5.62
N ALA A 679 -31.77 -8.10 6.82
CA ALA A 679 -32.82 -8.26 7.84
C ALA A 679 -34.18 -7.73 7.36
N GLU A 680 -34.21 -6.58 6.67
CA GLU A 680 -35.43 -6.02 6.05
C GLU A 680 -36.01 -6.95 4.98
N SER A 681 -35.15 -7.50 4.11
CA SER A 681 -35.54 -8.45 3.06
C SER A 681 -36.11 -9.74 3.65
N ILE A 682 -35.53 -10.24 4.75
CA ILE A 682 -36.03 -11.39 5.50
C ILE A 682 -37.42 -11.12 6.09
N GLY A 683 -37.64 -9.91 6.62
CA GLY A 683 -38.98 -9.47 7.06
C GLY A 683 -40.01 -9.53 5.93
N GLY A 684 -39.63 -9.08 4.73
CA GLY A 684 -40.47 -9.18 3.53
C GLY A 684 -40.78 -10.62 3.12
N MET A 685 -39.80 -11.53 3.15
CA MET A 685 -40.01 -12.96 2.86
C MET A 685 -40.98 -13.61 3.84
N LYS A 686 -40.87 -13.27 5.13
CA LYS A 686 -41.78 -13.78 6.17
C LYS A 686 -43.22 -13.31 5.93
N GLN A 687 -43.39 -12.05 5.53
CA GLN A 687 -44.71 -11.53 5.15
C GLN A 687 -45.27 -12.27 3.92
N LEU A 688 -44.46 -12.48 2.89
CA LEU A 688 -44.89 -13.20 1.68
C LEU A 688 -45.28 -14.65 1.99
N ALA A 689 -44.56 -15.33 2.88
CA ALA A 689 -44.90 -16.69 3.32
C ALA A 689 -46.27 -16.72 4.01
N GLN A 690 -46.54 -15.72 4.84
CA GLN A 690 -47.84 -15.56 5.49
C GLN A 690 -48.95 -15.26 4.48
N ASP A 691 -48.70 -14.43 3.47
CA ASP A 691 -49.68 -14.08 2.44
C ASP A 691 -50.00 -15.29 1.53
N LEU A 692 -49.01 -16.12 1.19
CA LEU A 692 -49.22 -17.39 0.47
C LEU A 692 -50.07 -18.36 1.29
N LYS A 693 -49.76 -18.52 2.58
CA LYS A 693 -50.52 -19.35 3.50
C LYS A 693 -51.97 -18.88 3.63
N ASN A 694 -52.19 -17.57 3.73
CA ASN A 694 -53.53 -16.99 3.79
C ASN A 694 -54.30 -17.21 2.48
N SER A 695 -53.63 -17.07 1.32
CA SER A 695 -54.25 -17.21 0.00
C SER A 695 -54.80 -18.61 -0.27
N VAL A 696 -54.20 -19.64 0.35
CA VAL A 696 -54.66 -21.03 0.24
C VAL A 696 -55.50 -21.50 1.44
N SER A 697 -55.62 -20.70 2.50
CA SER A 697 -56.37 -21.07 3.71
C SER A 697 -57.89 -21.24 3.50
N GLY A 698 -58.43 -20.63 2.44
CA GLY A 698 -59.84 -20.80 2.04
C GLY A 698 -60.17 -22.19 1.50
N PHE A 699 -59.16 -22.97 1.11
CA PHE A 699 -59.35 -24.33 0.60
C PHE A 699 -59.31 -25.35 1.74
N LYS A 700 -60.39 -26.10 1.94
CA LYS A 700 -60.45 -27.17 2.95
C LYS A 700 -59.89 -28.47 2.37
N LEU A 701 -58.83 -28.99 2.98
CA LEU A 701 -58.23 -30.28 2.67
C LEU A 701 -58.74 -31.34 3.67
N ALA A 702 -58.82 -32.60 3.24
CA ALA A 702 -59.34 -33.72 4.04
C ALA A 702 -58.39 -34.15 5.15
#